data_AF-V5BD48-F1
#
_entry.id   AF-V5BD48-F1
#
_cell.length_a   1.000
_cell.length_b   1.000
_cell.length_c   1.000
_cell.angle_alpha   90.00
_cell.angle_beta   90.00
_cell.angle_gamma   90.00
#
_symmetry.space_group_name_H-M   'P 1'
#
loop_
_entity.id
_entity.type
_entity.pdbx_description
1 polymer ?
#
loop_
_entity_poly.entity_id
_entity_poly.type
_entity_poly.pdbx_seq_one_letter_code
_entity_poly.pdbx_strand_id
1 'polypeptide(L)'
;MQDSPQSSAAACGAAATIGPAKEDHFLQLVLRLTVDATTASTPHCQLYYLKRYAEELTREGKPLKLARADLETILIKRIQDAAKEGTPNVFRFLADCFHRANDEVYSKGLPAALRPGVVQELQRQLVDYSVLLLSCPELFELGDPPPYAMLGEQLTQFVEMGCPLSFFARMVDTLVQQGTETGEDFLGRWFTPTIKSLSERLNLHSMTEYKSAPLNALKFLSSQKAVARLMADPAILLPEFPRRFPVTKPGLFYQENSLLGRLLAQTLLDGPTLKNGRQESLSMKYFAGNQALTTQYLQATVQTLRHDEQNHQEVFLQIVKNLCRGGSDCRHRVVQWYGQILGSNELRAKMSHMLRMTQQQAAESLDPMHSMLLKVQGQTSYGFTLNAFWSLLGLAEPIKMDKLSDLCYFFCLRGDAVAREVLGDLAKDAKLGNEASVSAAEKFCNAKGVLKAETKFPSEVFWLALKAVRVLFNPCMAEFTRILQKFQSVHDQGASPTSPEYRFLVAEILSWRTVILHPKFCSLYWHLVHLGLSWLLRAVYCFNLDGSCRLDEETLSVKHPRLATLVMQSCPPPLQVERQRAARANASGSQSPNHAANASQDVTTPPQFAALPSALVEDLFSSIRRMLELQSVYLSVRSSQGFEQPPIAAMDAELVASACIAVMTASDFFRNVHLRCDGACKTLYFMFLTEGVRDRLESIPVVQEHLVRALTEVFIASERGSYYDRITFRIPIVDLFQKLLVVDNYKEALHRLGSSSPEKFIHMIHLLLNDVSTLVDQAMSALTEIRKRQHEGRDHDEPPQPSATTEGAAAEAAAAAGASPSRSSSSGTEDEEDEEEDDAGASLEGNAQLRRETWSRLEATTRDLCSLGFNACSLFSLYAKECGAYIIRSSSILPQAVTTLDCCLDHLVGPRCLQLKVNNMESYNFQPKKWLMKVLESYVYLLQADPEGGDSLVAEILKDGRYFQKETVNKAYRIAKREGLMNLKLLEKFQELVKRLSEGKEEDFEIDLDAFPAEYLDPIMADVMTDPVKLPTSNNIMDRKHIERHLMSDPSDPFNRMPLTKDELIPLPELRKEIMDFIATQQKAKAT
;
A
#
# COMPACT_ATOMS: atom_id res chain seq x y z
N MET A 1 -24.47 -59.67 53.37
CA MET A 1 -24.61 -61.13 53.26
C MET A 1 -23.35 -61.62 52.57
N GLN A 2 -22.35 -61.94 53.40
CA GLN A 2 -21.64 -63.25 53.48
C GLN A 2 -20.76 -63.52 52.25
N ASP A 3 -19.44 -63.73 52.32
CA ASP A 3 -18.46 -63.84 53.39
C ASP A 3 -17.07 -63.56 52.79
N SER A 4 -16.12 -63.14 53.62
CA SER A 4 -14.66 -63.22 53.39
C SER A 4 -14.08 -64.31 54.31
N PRO A 5 -12.80 -64.72 54.20
CA PRO A 5 -11.94 -65.09 53.07
C PRO A 5 -11.27 -66.47 53.32
N GLN A 6 -10.61 -67.11 52.32
CA GLN A 6 -9.46 -68.00 52.58
C GLN A 6 -8.64 -68.33 51.32
N SER A 7 -7.34 -68.45 51.53
CA SER A 7 -6.23 -68.66 50.60
C SER A 7 -6.20 -70.04 49.93
N SER A 8 -5.80 -70.10 48.67
CA SER A 8 -5.05 -71.25 48.14
C SER A 8 -4.00 -70.80 47.12
N ALA A 9 -2.74 -71.01 47.48
CA ALA A 9 -1.59 -70.91 46.59
C ALA A 9 -1.58 -72.05 45.55
N ALA A 10 -0.74 -71.84 44.52
CA ALA A 10 -0.17 -72.80 43.57
C ALA A 10 -0.92 -73.05 42.23
N ALA A 11 -0.54 -72.25 41.22
CA ALA A 11 -0.13 -72.76 39.91
C ALA A 11 0.90 -71.78 39.32
N CYS A 12 2.17 -72.03 39.64
CA CYS A 12 3.32 -71.30 39.11
C CYS A 12 3.47 -71.66 37.62
N GLY A 13 2.98 -70.79 36.73
CA GLY A 13 3.23 -70.89 35.30
C GLY A 13 4.70 -70.60 35.01
N ALA A 14 5.40 -71.55 34.39
CA ALA A 14 6.79 -71.38 33.95
C ALA A 14 6.94 -70.08 33.14
N ALA A 15 7.75 -69.16 33.62
CA ALA A 15 8.12 -67.96 32.88
C ALA A 15 8.74 -68.41 31.55
N ALA A 16 8.08 -68.09 30.43
CA ALA A 16 8.60 -68.40 29.10
C ALA A 16 9.98 -67.75 28.95
N THR A 17 11.06 -68.52 28.91
CA THR A 17 12.43 -68.01 28.73
C THR A 17 12.83 -68.06 27.25
N ILE A 18 13.63 -67.10 26.80
CA ILE A 18 14.12 -67.03 25.41
C ILE A 18 15.35 -67.93 25.30
N GLY A 19 15.35 -68.88 24.37
CA GLY A 19 16.51 -69.74 24.14
C GLY A 19 17.67 -68.97 23.48
N PRO A 20 18.94 -69.24 23.86
CA PRO A 20 20.10 -68.45 23.45
C PRO A 20 20.34 -68.43 21.93
N ALA A 21 19.95 -69.47 21.20
CA ALA A 21 20.05 -69.49 19.72
C ALA A 21 19.02 -68.59 19.04
N LYS A 22 17.80 -68.46 19.61
CA LYS A 22 16.75 -67.58 19.08
C LYS A 22 17.07 -66.10 19.38
N GLU A 23 17.69 -65.85 20.53
CA GLU A 23 18.18 -64.53 20.92
C GLU A 23 19.34 -64.06 20.04
N ASP A 24 20.35 -64.91 19.84
CA ASP A 24 21.46 -64.64 18.92
C ASP A 24 20.95 -64.33 17.51
N HIS A 25 20.09 -65.18 16.95
CA HIS A 25 19.51 -64.94 15.63
C HIS A 25 18.72 -63.62 15.53
N PHE A 26 17.92 -63.29 16.55
CA PHE A 26 17.21 -62.01 16.61
C PHE A 26 18.18 -60.81 16.60
N LEU A 27 19.23 -60.84 17.41
CA LEU A 27 20.22 -59.77 17.48
C LEU A 27 21.04 -59.67 16.18
N GLN A 28 21.41 -60.79 15.55
CA GLN A 28 22.10 -60.79 14.26
C GLN A 28 21.24 -60.12 13.17
N LEU A 29 19.94 -60.43 13.13
CA LEU A 29 19.02 -59.84 12.16
C LEU A 29 18.78 -58.35 12.38
N VAL A 30 18.55 -57.93 13.63
CA VAL A 30 18.24 -56.53 13.97
C VAL A 30 19.48 -55.64 13.91
N LEU A 31 20.62 -56.08 14.46
CA LEU A 31 21.86 -55.31 14.49
C LEU A 31 22.68 -55.46 13.20
N ARG A 32 22.39 -56.47 12.37
CA ARG A 32 23.19 -56.84 11.19
C ARG A 32 24.64 -57.14 11.57
N LEU A 33 24.84 -57.87 12.66
CA LEU A 33 26.15 -58.25 13.19
C LEU A 33 26.30 -59.77 13.21
N THR A 34 27.54 -60.25 13.16
CA THR A 34 27.91 -61.63 13.47
C THR A 34 29.26 -61.68 14.18
N VAL A 35 29.43 -62.66 15.06
CA VAL A 35 30.70 -62.99 15.73
C VAL A 35 31.36 -64.24 15.17
N ASP A 36 30.72 -64.87 14.18
CA ASP A 36 31.25 -66.04 13.50
C ASP A 36 31.87 -65.62 12.15
N ALA A 37 33.19 -65.80 12.05
CA ALA A 37 33.96 -65.48 10.87
C ALA A 37 33.52 -66.29 9.64
N THR A 38 33.02 -67.52 9.83
CA THR A 38 32.58 -68.38 8.73
C THR A 38 31.28 -67.87 8.10
N THR A 39 30.32 -67.47 8.94
CA THR A 39 29.09 -66.82 8.51
C THR A 39 29.37 -65.48 7.80
N ALA A 40 30.31 -64.67 8.30
CA ALA A 40 30.70 -63.42 7.66
C ALA A 40 31.36 -63.61 6.28
N SER A 41 32.10 -64.70 6.09
CA SER A 41 32.83 -64.99 4.84
C SER A 41 31.95 -65.58 3.73
N THR A 42 30.66 -65.80 4.00
CA THR A 42 29.73 -66.40 3.03
C THR A 42 29.37 -65.38 1.93
N PRO A 43 29.43 -65.76 0.63
CA PRO A 43 29.04 -64.86 -0.45
C PRO A 43 27.58 -64.40 -0.27
N HIS A 44 27.34 -63.10 -0.41
CA HIS A 44 26.06 -62.41 -0.15
C HIS A 44 25.64 -62.24 1.33
N CYS A 45 26.54 -62.46 2.29
CA CYS A 45 26.26 -62.15 3.69
C CYS A 45 26.12 -60.64 3.93
N GLN A 46 24.99 -60.22 4.53
CA GLN A 46 24.70 -58.81 4.88
C GLN A 46 25.07 -58.47 6.34
N LEU A 47 25.78 -59.35 7.04
CA LEU A 47 26.15 -59.20 8.46
C LEU A 47 27.59 -58.70 8.58
N TYR A 48 27.80 -57.70 9.44
CA TYR A 48 29.12 -57.17 9.76
C TYR A 48 29.82 -58.05 10.81
N TYR A 49 31.06 -58.44 10.54
CA TYR A 49 31.86 -59.25 11.45
C TYR A 49 32.46 -58.40 12.57
N LEU A 50 31.97 -58.59 13.80
CA LEU A 50 32.43 -57.84 14.97
C LEU A 50 33.70 -58.47 15.58
N LYS A 51 34.82 -58.35 14.86
CA LYS A 51 36.10 -59.03 15.15
C LYS A 51 36.56 -58.87 16.60
N ARG A 52 36.61 -57.63 17.13
CA ARG A 52 37.09 -57.37 18.50
C ARG A 52 36.22 -58.01 19.57
N TYR A 53 34.93 -58.21 19.32
CA TYR A 53 34.03 -58.88 20.27
C TYR A 53 34.19 -60.41 20.20
N ALA A 54 34.34 -60.97 18.99
CA ALA A 54 34.63 -62.39 18.81
C ALA A 54 35.95 -62.81 19.47
N GLU A 55 37.00 -61.97 19.37
CA GLU A 55 38.30 -62.20 20.03
C GLU A 55 38.18 -62.22 21.57
N GLU A 56 37.35 -61.36 22.15
CA GLU A 56 37.07 -61.35 23.59
C GLU A 56 36.28 -62.56 24.05
N LEU A 57 35.22 -62.94 23.33
CA LEU A 57 34.46 -64.16 23.64
C LEU A 57 35.36 -65.40 23.61
N THR A 58 36.28 -65.46 22.64
CA THR A 58 37.26 -66.55 22.52
C THR A 58 38.25 -66.54 23.68
N ARG A 59 38.73 -65.36 24.09
CA ARG A 59 39.64 -65.20 25.24
C ARG A 59 38.98 -65.58 26.57
N GLU A 60 37.69 -65.33 26.72
CA GLU A 60 36.91 -65.62 27.93
C GLU A 60 36.32 -67.06 27.94
N GLY A 61 36.50 -67.84 26.87
CA GLY A 61 35.93 -69.18 26.75
C GLY A 61 34.39 -69.20 26.63
N LYS A 62 33.78 -68.08 26.23
CA LYS A 62 32.33 -67.94 26.02
C LYS A 62 31.92 -68.42 24.61
N PRO A 63 30.68 -68.91 24.42
CA PRO A 63 30.20 -69.30 23.10
C PRO A 63 30.13 -68.08 22.15
N LEU A 64 30.51 -68.27 20.88
CA LEU A 64 30.45 -67.25 19.81
C LEU A 64 28.99 -66.96 19.40
N LYS A 65 28.24 -66.28 20.28
CA LYS A 65 26.85 -65.86 20.07
C LYS A 65 26.64 -64.44 20.59
N LEU A 66 25.74 -63.70 19.97
CA LEU A 66 25.24 -62.43 20.49
C LEU A 66 24.24 -62.70 21.61
N ALA A 67 24.34 -61.96 22.71
CA ALA A 67 23.42 -62.04 23.85
C ALA A 67 23.00 -60.63 24.29
N ARG A 68 21.75 -60.45 24.75
CA ARG A 68 21.31 -59.14 25.24
C ARG A 68 22.06 -58.71 26.51
N ALA A 69 22.58 -59.66 27.28
CA ALA A 69 23.40 -59.37 28.45
C ALA A 69 24.69 -58.60 28.10
N ASP A 70 25.22 -58.80 26.91
CA ASP A 70 26.45 -58.15 26.42
C ASP A 70 26.15 -57.01 25.41
N LEU A 71 24.90 -56.56 25.32
CA LEU A 71 24.45 -55.59 24.30
C LEU A 71 25.22 -54.26 24.38
N GLU A 72 25.57 -53.83 25.59
CA GLU A 72 26.44 -52.68 25.84
C GLU A 72 27.77 -52.79 25.10
N THR A 73 28.51 -53.88 25.35
CA THR A 73 29.81 -54.15 24.73
C THR A 73 29.70 -54.28 23.22
N ILE A 74 28.63 -54.94 22.74
CA ILE A 74 28.35 -55.11 21.30
C ILE A 74 28.17 -53.73 20.62
N LEU A 75 27.35 -52.86 21.21
CA LEU A 75 27.05 -51.54 20.65
C LEU A 75 28.28 -50.63 20.68
N ILE A 76 29.01 -50.55 21.81
CA ILE A 76 30.23 -49.74 21.92
C ILE A 76 31.24 -50.13 20.84
N LYS A 77 31.51 -51.43 20.69
CA LYS A 77 32.47 -51.91 19.68
C LYS A 77 32.03 -51.62 18.26
N ARG A 78 30.75 -51.81 17.95
CA ARG A 78 30.26 -51.50 16.60
C ARG A 78 30.31 -50.00 16.31
N ILE A 79 30.00 -49.16 17.30
CA ILE A 79 30.12 -47.70 17.20
C ILE A 79 31.58 -47.28 16.95
N GLN A 80 32.53 -47.86 17.69
CA GLN A 80 33.97 -47.63 17.47
C GLN A 80 34.40 -47.95 16.04
N ASP A 81 33.99 -49.12 15.53
CA ASP A 81 34.37 -49.55 14.19
C ASP A 81 33.70 -48.67 13.12
N ALA A 82 32.41 -48.34 13.28
CA ALA A 82 31.69 -47.45 12.36
C ALA A 82 32.24 -46.02 12.36
N ALA A 83 32.67 -45.50 13.52
CA ALA A 83 33.32 -44.18 13.61
C ALA A 83 34.68 -44.14 12.91
N LYS A 84 35.47 -45.23 12.97
CA LYS A 84 36.76 -45.36 12.27
C LYS A 84 36.60 -45.54 10.77
N GLU A 85 35.63 -46.37 10.34
CA GLU A 85 35.35 -46.67 8.94
C GLU A 85 34.64 -45.51 8.22
N GLY A 86 33.98 -44.62 8.97
CA GLY A 86 33.16 -43.51 8.45
C GLY A 86 31.86 -43.96 7.77
N THR A 87 31.69 -45.26 7.52
CA THR A 87 30.49 -45.86 6.91
C THR A 87 30.14 -47.20 7.58
N PRO A 88 28.86 -47.45 7.90
CA PRO A 88 27.74 -46.52 7.83
C PRO A 88 27.87 -45.40 8.89
N ASN A 89 27.20 -44.28 8.66
CA ASN A 89 27.03 -43.23 9.67
C ASN A 89 26.50 -43.82 10.98
N VAL A 90 27.10 -43.45 12.12
CA VAL A 90 26.83 -44.10 13.42
C VAL A 90 25.37 -43.93 13.85
N PHE A 91 24.80 -42.73 13.69
CA PHE A 91 23.39 -42.47 14.02
C PHE A 91 22.44 -43.19 13.06
N ARG A 92 22.80 -43.26 11.76
CA ARG A 92 22.04 -44.02 10.76
C ARG A 92 21.99 -45.50 11.12
N PHE A 93 23.12 -46.08 11.53
CA PHE A 93 23.21 -47.46 12.00
C PHE A 93 22.25 -47.73 13.18
N LEU A 94 22.27 -46.89 14.22
CA LEU A 94 21.40 -47.03 15.39
C LEU A 94 19.91 -46.88 15.01
N ALA A 95 19.58 -45.90 14.17
CA ALA A 95 18.22 -45.66 13.70
C ALA A 95 17.69 -46.83 12.84
N ASP A 96 18.52 -47.40 11.98
CA ASP A 96 18.14 -48.57 11.17
C ASP A 96 17.95 -49.82 12.04
N CYS A 97 18.77 -49.99 13.09
CA CYS A 97 18.56 -51.04 14.09
C CYS A 97 17.23 -50.84 14.82
N PHE A 98 16.91 -49.61 15.21
CA PHE A 98 15.67 -49.26 15.89
C PHE A 98 14.44 -49.58 15.02
N HIS A 99 14.52 -49.26 13.73
CA HIS A 99 13.43 -49.56 12.79
C HIS A 99 13.27 -51.05 12.56
N ARG A 100 14.38 -51.79 12.35
CA ARG A 100 14.33 -53.26 12.23
C ARG A 100 13.81 -53.93 13.49
N ALA A 101 14.14 -53.42 14.67
CA ALA A 101 13.59 -53.93 15.93
C ALA A 101 12.05 -53.82 15.96
N ASN A 102 11.51 -52.73 15.39
CA ASN A 102 10.07 -52.47 15.35
C ASN A 102 9.30 -53.37 14.36
N ASP A 103 9.99 -53.87 13.33
CA ASP A 103 9.37 -54.68 12.29
C ASP A 103 9.22 -56.14 12.77
N GLU A 104 7.98 -56.62 12.74
CA GLU A 104 7.61 -57.97 13.20
C GLU A 104 8.34 -59.08 12.44
N VAL A 105 8.78 -58.81 11.20
CA VAL A 105 9.55 -59.78 10.39
C VAL A 105 10.82 -60.22 11.12
N TYR A 106 11.52 -59.29 11.78
CA TYR A 106 12.78 -59.58 12.45
C TYR A 106 12.59 -60.18 13.86
N SER A 107 11.43 -59.97 14.48
CA SER A 107 11.12 -60.44 15.83
C SER A 107 10.21 -61.68 15.88
N LYS A 108 9.82 -62.22 14.71
CA LYS A 108 8.97 -63.41 14.55
C LYS A 108 9.50 -64.66 15.27
N GLY A 109 10.83 -64.80 15.35
CA GLY A 109 11.50 -65.91 16.03
C GLY A 109 11.37 -65.91 17.56
N LEU A 110 10.96 -64.78 18.16
CA LEU A 110 10.79 -64.64 19.61
C LEU A 110 9.42 -65.12 20.11
N PRO A 111 9.32 -65.63 21.36
CA PRO A 111 8.04 -65.97 21.98
C PRO A 111 7.08 -64.78 21.99
N ALA A 112 5.83 -65.00 21.54
CA ALA A 112 4.84 -63.93 21.37
C ALA A 112 4.58 -63.13 22.65
N ALA A 113 4.59 -63.79 23.81
CA ALA A 113 4.37 -63.15 25.11
C ALA A 113 5.49 -62.18 25.54
N LEU A 114 6.74 -62.43 25.13
CA LEU A 114 7.89 -61.60 25.51
C LEU A 114 8.32 -60.61 24.44
N ARG A 115 7.92 -60.83 23.18
CA ARG A 115 8.35 -60.06 22.02
C ARG A 115 8.21 -58.54 22.21
N PRO A 116 7.07 -57.98 22.67
CA PRO A 116 6.92 -56.53 22.80
C PRO A 116 7.90 -55.94 23.81
N GLY A 117 8.08 -56.58 24.98
CA GLY A 117 9.01 -56.11 26.01
C GLY A 117 10.46 -56.15 25.57
N VAL A 118 10.87 -57.20 24.85
CA VAL A 118 12.24 -57.33 24.30
C VAL A 118 12.52 -56.26 23.25
N VAL A 119 11.58 -56.05 22.32
CA VAL A 119 11.72 -55.04 21.26
C VAL A 119 11.77 -53.63 21.88
N GLN A 120 10.90 -53.34 22.83
CA GLN A 120 10.85 -52.04 23.49
C GLN A 120 12.13 -51.74 24.27
N GLU A 121 12.69 -52.72 24.97
CA GLU A 121 13.95 -52.56 25.69
C GLU A 121 15.14 -52.37 24.73
N LEU A 122 15.20 -53.15 23.64
CA LEU A 122 16.23 -52.94 22.61
C LEU A 122 16.13 -51.55 21.97
N GLN A 123 14.93 -51.11 21.65
CA GLN A 123 14.67 -49.76 21.13
C GLN A 123 15.11 -48.68 22.11
N ARG A 124 14.84 -48.86 23.41
CA ARG A 124 15.27 -47.95 24.47
C ARG A 124 16.79 -47.85 24.49
N GLN A 125 17.49 -48.98 24.54
CA GLN A 125 18.96 -48.98 24.56
C GLN A 125 19.58 -48.37 23.30
N LEU A 126 19.04 -48.65 22.11
CA LEU A 126 19.55 -48.03 20.87
C LEU A 126 19.45 -46.50 20.89
N VAL A 127 18.39 -45.95 21.49
CA VAL A 127 18.24 -44.50 21.70
C VAL A 127 19.21 -44.03 22.80
N ASP A 128 19.28 -44.73 23.92
CA ASP A 128 20.16 -44.37 25.04
C ASP A 128 21.63 -44.32 24.61
N TYR A 129 22.11 -45.26 23.77
CA TYR A 129 23.47 -45.22 23.23
C TYR A 129 23.70 -44.09 22.22
N SER A 130 22.69 -43.67 21.46
CA SER A 130 22.81 -42.46 20.63
C SER A 130 22.92 -41.18 21.46
N VAL A 131 22.21 -41.13 22.59
CA VAL A 131 22.24 -40.01 23.54
C VAL A 131 23.56 -40.00 24.28
N LEU A 132 24.03 -41.17 24.72
CA LEU A 132 25.30 -41.34 25.42
C LEU A 132 26.49 -40.98 24.54
N LEU A 133 26.43 -41.29 23.23
CA LEU A 133 27.43 -40.87 22.25
C LEU A 133 27.54 -39.35 22.15
N LEU A 134 26.44 -38.62 22.35
CA LEU A 134 26.42 -37.15 22.34
C LEU A 134 26.75 -36.56 23.73
N SER A 135 26.51 -37.30 24.81
CA SER A 135 26.64 -36.81 26.18
C SER A 135 28.00 -37.09 26.82
N CYS A 136 28.58 -38.25 26.52
CA CYS A 136 29.89 -38.67 27.02
C CYS A 136 30.65 -39.43 25.90
N PRO A 137 31.12 -38.74 24.85
CA PRO A 137 31.90 -39.36 23.78
C PRO A 137 33.15 -40.11 24.27
N GLU A 138 33.71 -39.70 25.41
CA GLU A 138 34.87 -40.30 26.06
C GLU A 138 34.67 -41.80 26.35
N LEU A 139 33.44 -42.21 26.67
CA LEU A 139 33.10 -43.60 26.99
C LEU A 139 33.37 -44.57 25.83
N PHE A 140 33.33 -44.06 24.60
CA PHE A 140 33.48 -44.86 23.40
C PHE A 140 34.94 -44.95 22.92
N GLU A 141 35.89 -44.24 23.54
CA GLU A 141 37.32 -44.27 23.19
C GLU A 141 37.59 -44.04 21.68
N LEU A 142 36.86 -43.10 21.07
CA LEU A 142 36.94 -42.84 19.63
C LEU A 142 38.25 -42.13 19.20
N GLY A 143 38.94 -41.48 20.16
CA GLY A 143 40.18 -40.75 19.97
C GLY A 143 40.51 -39.90 21.21
N ASP A 144 41.74 -39.40 21.32
CA ASP A 144 42.19 -38.50 22.39
C ASP A 144 42.80 -37.21 21.77
N PRO A 145 42.13 -36.04 21.89
CA PRO A 145 40.82 -35.83 22.51
C PRO A 145 39.66 -36.43 21.69
N PRO A 146 38.45 -36.60 22.29
CA PRO A 146 37.30 -37.14 21.57
C PRO A 146 36.95 -36.32 20.31
N PRO A 147 36.52 -36.98 19.21
CA PRO A 147 36.37 -36.33 17.91
C PRO A 147 35.02 -35.59 17.75
N TYR A 148 34.78 -34.57 18.58
CA TYR A 148 33.53 -33.79 18.62
C TYR A 148 33.06 -33.25 17.26
N ALA A 149 33.98 -32.70 16.45
CA ALA A 149 33.65 -32.15 15.14
C ALA A 149 33.17 -33.23 14.15
N MET A 150 33.78 -34.42 14.19
CA MET A 150 33.38 -35.55 13.34
C MET A 150 32.01 -36.09 13.75
N LEU A 151 31.73 -36.18 15.05
CA LEU A 151 30.39 -36.55 15.56
C LEU A 151 29.33 -35.53 15.15
N GLY A 152 29.64 -34.24 15.22
CA GLY A 152 28.73 -33.17 14.78
C GLY A 152 28.44 -33.22 13.28
N GLU A 153 29.45 -33.51 12.45
CA GLU A 153 29.26 -33.70 11.01
C GLU A 153 28.45 -34.97 10.72
N GLN A 154 28.68 -36.07 11.43
CA GLN A 154 27.85 -37.27 11.28
C GLN A 154 26.39 -37.04 11.70
N LEU A 155 26.14 -36.27 12.77
CA LEU A 155 24.78 -35.88 13.14
C LEU A 155 24.13 -35.04 12.03
N THR A 156 24.87 -34.09 11.48
CA THR A 156 24.40 -33.23 10.38
C THR A 156 24.04 -34.04 9.14
N GLN A 157 24.91 -34.95 8.71
CA GLN A 157 24.66 -35.87 7.59
C GLN A 157 23.49 -36.81 7.87
N PHE A 158 23.34 -37.30 9.10
CA PHE A 158 22.22 -38.17 9.48
C PHE A 158 20.87 -37.46 9.32
N VAL A 159 20.79 -36.19 9.73
CA VAL A 159 19.56 -35.39 9.56
C VAL A 159 19.35 -35.05 8.08
N GLU A 160 20.41 -34.66 7.37
CA GLU A 160 20.36 -34.29 5.94
C GLU A 160 19.89 -35.44 5.04
N MET A 161 20.40 -36.65 5.25
CA MET A 161 20.04 -37.85 4.50
C MET A 161 18.62 -38.37 4.81
N GLY A 162 17.95 -37.78 5.79
CA GLY A 162 16.63 -38.19 6.29
C GLY A 162 16.73 -39.18 7.43
N CYS A 163 16.10 -38.84 8.56
CA CYS A 163 16.07 -39.68 9.75
C CYS A 163 14.62 -40.08 10.15
N PRO A 164 14.41 -41.29 10.72
CA PRO A 164 13.08 -41.72 11.16
C PRO A 164 12.56 -40.86 12.32
N LEU A 165 11.34 -40.33 12.17
CA LEU A 165 10.70 -39.45 13.15
C LEU A 165 10.61 -40.06 14.55
N SER A 166 10.25 -41.35 14.66
CA SER A 166 10.06 -42.02 15.94
C SER A 166 11.36 -42.20 16.73
N PHE A 167 12.45 -42.53 16.03
CA PHE A 167 13.79 -42.61 16.64
C PHE A 167 14.27 -41.22 17.06
N PHE A 168 14.18 -40.24 16.16
CA PHE A 168 14.66 -38.89 16.41
C PHE A 168 13.89 -38.20 17.55
N ALA A 169 12.56 -38.33 17.59
CA ALA A 169 11.74 -37.77 18.66
C ALA A 169 12.13 -38.34 20.03
N ARG A 170 12.28 -39.67 20.15
CA ARG A 170 12.75 -40.31 21.40
C ARG A 170 14.16 -39.84 21.78
N MET A 171 15.07 -39.73 20.81
CA MET A 171 16.42 -39.23 21.06
C MET A 171 16.40 -37.80 21.61
N VAL A 172 15.64 -36.90 21.00
CA VAL A 172 15.48 -35.51 21.48
C VAL A 172 14.83 -35.47 22.86
N ASP A 173 13.77 -36.24 23.09
CA ASP A 173 13.09 -36.29 24.40
C ASP A 173 14.04 -36.78 25.51
N THR A 174 14.83 -37.82 25.23
CA THR A 174 15.84 -38.33 26.19
C THR A 174 16.97 -37.32 26.41
N LEU A 175 17.45 -36.64 25.36
CA LEU A 175 18.46 -35.56 25.49
C LEU A 175 17.97 -34.41 26.39
N VAL A 176 16.71 -34.03 26.26
CA VAL A 176 16.09 -32.97 27.09
C VAL A 176 15.95 -33.42 28.54
N GLN A 177 15.68 -34.70 28.80
CA GLN A 177 15.49 -35.25 30.16
C GLN A 177 16.80 -35.48 30.94
N GLN A 178 17.93 -35.73 30.26
CA GLN A 178 19.21 -36.06 30.91
C GLN A 178 20.05 -34.85 31.36
N GLY A 179 19.62 -33.61 31.07
CA GLY A 179 20.37 -32.40 31.44
C GLY A 179 20.29 -32.04 32.92
N THR A 180 21.43 -31.84 33.58
CA THR A 180 21.55 -31.16 34.88
C THR A 180 21.53 -29.62 34.75
N GLU A 181 21.95 -29.12 33.58
CA GLU A 181 21.69 -27.76 33.08
C GLU A 181 20.28 -27.69 32.45
N THR A 182 19.73 -26.52 32.18
CA THR A 182 18.47 -26.39 31.42
C THR A 182 18.55 -27.24 30.16
N GLY A 183 17.74 -28.29 30.01
CA GLY A 183 17.89 -29.31 28.95
C GLY A 183 17.95 -28.77 27.51
N GLU A 184 17.58 -27.51 27.31
CA GLU A 184 17.75 -26.77 26.06
C GLU A 184 19.23 -26.44 25.74
N ASP A 185 20.08 -26.15 26.74
CA ASP A 185 21.50 -25.82 26.53
C ASP A 185 22.29 -27.02 26.01
N PHE A 186 22.04 -28.19 26.58
CA PHE A 186 22.68 -29.43 26.15
C PHE A 186 22.26 -29.82 24.73
N LEU A 187 20.97 -29.70 24.41
CA LEU A 187 20.45 -29.89 23.06
C LEU A 187 21.09 -28.87 22.08
N GLY A 188 21.27 -27.62 22.54
CA GLY A 188 21.89 -26.53 21.78
C GLY A 188 23.33 -26.80 21.35
N ARG A 189 24.14 -27.49 22.18
CA ARG A 189 25.55 -27.83 21.86
C ARG A 189 25.71 -28.59 20.55
N TRP A 190 24.77 -29.48 20.24
CA TRP A 190 24.81 -30.33 19.05
C TRP A 190 23.95 -29.78 17.91
N PHE A 191 22.72 -29.37 18.21
CA PHE A 191 21.78 -28.97 17.16
C PHE A 191 22.01 -27.55 16.64
N THR A 192 22.56 -26.61 17.43
CA THR A 192 22.86 -25.25 16.93
C THR A 192 23.90 -25.26 15.81
N PRO A 193 25.06 -25.96 15.93
CA PRO A 193 25.99 -26.13 14.83
C PRO A 193 25.39 -26.86 13.61
N THR A 194 24.59 -27.91 13.84
CA THR A 194 23.90 -28.63 12.76
C THR A 194 22.94 -27.73 11.98
N ILE A 195 22.11 -26.94 12.67
CA ILE A 195 21.19 -25.98 12.05
C ILE A 195 21.96 -24.93 11.25
N LYS A 196 23.08 -24.39 11.79
CA LYS A 196 23.93 -23.43 11.09
C LYS A 196 24.56 -24.03 9.84
N SER A 197 25.11 -25.24 9.92
CA SER A 197 25.70 -25.94 8.77
C SER A 197 24.66 -26.20 7.68
N LEU A 198 23.48 -26.72 8.03
CA LEU A 198 22.39 -26.93 7.07
C LEU A 198 21.92 -25.62 6.44
N SER A 199 21.83 -24.54 7.23
CA SER A 199 21.48 -23.20 6.75
C SER A 199 22.50 -22.65 5.76
N GLU A 200 23.80 -22.88 5.97
CA GLU A 200 24.86 -22.48 5.05
C GLU A 200 24.83 -23.28 3.74
N ARG A 201 24.52 -24.57 3.80
CA ARG A 201 24.37 -25.44 2.62
C ARG A 201 23.21 -25.02 1.71
N LEU A 202 22.21 -24.29 2.22
CA LEU A 202 21.14 -23.72 1.37
C LEU A 202 21.68 -22.79 0.27
N ASN A 203 22.84 -22.15 0.47
CA ASN A 203 23.44 -21.27 -0.53
C ASN A 203 23.95 -22.04 -1.77
N LEU A 204 24.02 -23.37 -1.71
CA LEU A 204 24.44 -24.22 -2.82
C LEU A 204 23.28 -24.60 -3.75
N HIS A 205 22.05 -24.34 -3.33
CA HIS A 205 20.83 -24.69 -4.06
C HIS A 205 20.14 -23.43 -4.58
N SER A 206 19.33 -23.61 -5.62
CA SER A 206 18.47 -22.58 -6.17
C SER A 206 17.00 -22.78 -5.76
N MET A 207 16.13 -21.81 -6.03
CA MET A 207 14.69 -21.89 -5.72
C MET A 207 14.00 -23.10 -6.39
N THR A 208 14.47 -23.56 -7.56
CA THR A 208 13.89 -24.72 -8.26
C THR A 208 14.24 -26.06 -7.59
N GLU A 209 15.17 -26.07 -6.64
CA GLU A 209 15.60 -27.23 -5.87
C GLU A 209 14.93 -27.30 -4.49
N TYR A 210 13.62 -27.01 -4.42
CA TYR A 210 12.84 -27.01 -3.17
C TYR A 210 12.78 -28.38 -2.46
N LYS A 211 13.23 -29.46 -3.11
CA LYS A 211 13.38 -30.81 -2.53
C LYS A 211 14.81 -31.10 -2.04
N SER A 212 15.67 -30.10 -1.99
CA SER A 212 17.05 -30.26 -1.51
C SER A 212 17.08 -30.85 -0.10
N ALA A 213 18.10 -31.69 0.14
CA ALA A 213 18.27 -32.38 1.41
C ALA A 213 18.40 -31.41 2.61
N PRO A 214 19.16 -30.29 2.53
CA PRO A 214 19.25 -29.32 3.62
C PRO A 214 17.91 -28.66 3.96
N LEU A 215 17.10 -28.32 2.96
CA LEU A 215 15.80 -27.68 3.18
C LEU A 215 14.80 -28.64 3.84
N ASN A 216 14.74 -29.88 3.37
CA ASN A 216 13.91 -30.93 3.97
C ASN A 216 14.36 -31.26 5.41
N ALA A 217 15.67 -31.27 5.67
CA ALA A 217 16.23 -31.44 7.00
C ALA A 217 15.81 -30.31 7.96
N LEU A 218 15.90 -29.05 7.54
CA LEU A 218 15.46 -27.91 8.35
C LEU A 218 13.94 -27.94 8.61
N LYS A 219 13.15 -28.31 7.60
CA LYS A 219 11.71 -28.54 7.75
C LYS A 219 11.43 -29.63 8.79
N PHE A 220 12.13 -30.75 8.70
CA PHE A 220 12.02 -31.87 9.64
C PHE A 220 12.40 -31.46 11.07
N LEU A 221 13.56 -30.79 11.25
CA LEU A 221 14.02 -30.31 12.55
C LEU A 221 12.99 -29.37 13.20
N SER A 222 12.44 -28.44 12.42
CA SER A 222 11.42 -27.51 12.92
C SER A 222 10.14 -28.20 13.41
N SER A 223 9.83 -29.42 12.94
CA SER A 223 8.63 -30.13 13.37
C SER A 223 8.70 -30.60 14.83
N GLN A 224 9.91 -30.70 15.40
CA GLN A 224 10.12 -31.05 16.80
C GLN A 224 10.13 -29.81 17.67
N LYS A 225 9.23 -29.75 18.66
CA LYS A 225 9.01 -28.54 19.47
C LYS A 225 10.28 -28.05 20.18
N ALA A 226 11.08 -28.94 20.75
CA ALA A 226 12.33 -28.57 21.44
C ALA A 226 13.37 -27.97 20.47
N VAL A 227 13.53 -28.58 19.29
CA VAL A 227 14.46 -28.09 18.26
C VAL A 227 13.94 -26.79 17.63
N ALA A 228 12.62 -26.64 17.45
CA ALA A 228 12.01 -25.40 16.97
C ALA A 228 12.31 -24.20 17.91
N ARG A 229 12.36 -24.42 19.22
CA ARG A 229 12.76 -23.39 20.19
C ARG A 229 14.22 -22.98 20.01
N LEU A 230 15.11 -23.94 19.79
CA LEU A 230 16.53 -23.69 19.47
C LEU A 230 16.70 -22.98 18.13
N MET A 231 15.94 -23.37 17.10
CA MET A 231 15.95 -22.67 15.81
C MET A 231 15.48 -21.21 15.93
N ALA A 232 14.68 -20.90 16.95
CA ALA A 232 14.28 -19.54 17.30
C ALA A 232 15.28 -18.82 18.22
N ASP A 233 16.47 -19.37 18.48
CA ASP A 233 17.51 -18.72 19.27
C ASP A 233 18.01 -17.42 18.59
N PRO A 234 18.28 -16.34 19.33
CA PRO A 234 18.83 -15.11 18.78
C PRO A 234 20.09 -15.31 17.93
N ALA A 235 21.00 -16.22 18.30
CA ALA A 235 22.22 -16.49 17.54
C ALA A 235 21.97 -17.11 16.16
N ILE A 236 20.76 -17.63 15.90
CA ILE A 236 20.34 -18.24 14.63
C ILE A 236 19.43 -17.28 13.84
N LEU A 237 18.45 -16.66 14.51
CA LEU A 237 17.50 -15.76 13.87
C LEU A 237 18.05 -14.34 13.69
N LEU A 238 18.71 -13.79 14.71
CA LEU A 238 19.20 -12.42 14.76
C LEU A 238 20.70 -12.42 15.09
N PRO A 239 21.54 -13.02 14.22
CA PRO A 239 22.98 -13.10 14.47
C PRO A 239 23.58 -11.71 14.70
N GLU A 240 24.65 -11.64 15.49
CA GLU A 240 25.24 -10.37 15.87
C GLU A 240 25.74 -9.61 14.63
N PHE A 241 25.24 -8.38 14.43
CA PHE A 241 25.56 -7.57 13.27
C PHE A 241 26.81 -6.72 13.53
N PRO A 242 27.94 -6.98 12.85
CA PRO A 242 29.10 -6.10 12.93
C PRO A 242 28.79 -4.81 12.16
N ARG A 243 28.49 -3.72 12.89
CA ARG A 243 28.25 -2.40 12.29
C ARG A 243 29.52 -1.91 11.61
N ARG A 244 29.53 -1.92 10.28
CA ARG A 244 30.63 -1.37 9.46
C ARG A 244 30.50 0.13 9.20
N PHE A 245 29.28 0.65 9.19
CA PHE A 245 29.00 2.08 9.00
C PHE A 245 28.03 2.57 10.09
N PRO A 246 28.10 3.86 10.51
CA PRO A 246 27.27 4.38 11.61
C PRO A 246 25.75 4.32 11.34
N VAL A 247 25.35 4.38 10.07
CA VAL A 247 23.94 4.54 9.64
C VAL A 247 23.34 3.24 9.05
N THR A 248 24.15 2.18 8.87
CA THR A 248 23.66 0.94 8.23
C THR A 248 22.73 0.15 9.13
N LYS A 249 21.56 -0.21 8.57
CA LYS A 249 20.66 -1.20 9.16
C LYS A 249 21.10 -2.63 8.75
N PRO A 250 20.76 -3.68 9.51
CA PRO A 250 21.26 -5.04 9.28
C PRO A 250 20.45 -5.88 8.25
N GLY A 251 19.63 -5.28 7.39
CA GLY A 251 18.69 -6.02 6.52
C GLY A 251 19.36 -7.03 5.59
N LEU A 252 20.27 -6.56 4.73
CA LEU A 252 21.05 -7.43 3.84
C LEU A 252 21.90 -8.45 4.63
N PHE A 253 22.43 -8.05 5.78
CA PHE A 253 23.19 -8.94 6.64
C PHE A 253 22.32 -10.09 7.15
N TYR A 254 21.09 -9.82 7.60
CA TYR A 254 20.17 -10.87 8.02
C TYR A 254 19.72 -11.76 6.87
N GLN A 255 19.49 -11.20 5.68
CA GLN A 255 19.23 -11.99 4.47
C GLN A 255 20.34 -13.02 4.21
N GLU A 256 21.61 -12.65 4.37
CA GLU A 256 22.75 -13.53 4.08
C GLU A 256 23.18 -14.44 5.24
N ASN A 257 22.89 -14.06 6.49
CA ASN A 257 23.50 -14.69 7.67
C ASN A 257 22.52 -15.29 8.68
N SER A 258 21.22 -14.93 8.61
CA SER A 258 20.20 -15.54 9.48
C SER A 258 19.56 -16.77 8.82
N LEU A 259 19.05 -17.69 9.63
CA LEU A 259 18.33 -18.87 9.14
C LEU A 259 17.14 -18.50 8.24
N LEU A 260 16.25 -17.63 8.73
CA LEU A 260 15.07 -17.20 7.97
C LEU A 260 15.46 -16.37 6.74
N GLY A 261 16.55 -15.59 6.86
CA GLY A 261 17.12 -14.85 5.74
C GLY A 261 17.52 -15.74 4.58
N ARG A 262 18.35 -16.76 4.84
CA ARG A 262 18.82 -17.68 3.79
C ARG A 262 17.70 -18.50 3.18
N LEU A 263 16.70 -18.89 3.98
CA LEU A 263 15.54 -19.59 3.46
C LEU A 263 14.72 -18.72 2.48
N LEU A 264 14.56 -17.42 2.74
CA LEU A 264 13.82 -16.51 1.85
C LEU A 264 14.67 -15.90 0.72
N ALA A 265 15.99 -15.95 0.81
CA ALA A 265 16.90 -15.37 -0.18
C ALA A 265 16.82 -16.03 -1.56
N GLN A 266 16.31 -17.26 -1.63
CA GLN A 266 16.14 -18.01 -2.87
C GLN A 266 14.97 -17.43 -3.67
N THR A 267 15.28 -16.67 -4.72
CA THR A 267 14.27 -15.93 -5.52
C THR A 267 14.60 -16.00 -7.01
N LEU A 268 13.61 -15.71 -7.85
CA LEU A 268 13.79 -15.55 -9.29
C LEU A 268 14.47 -14.22 -9.67
N LEU A 269 14.32 -13.17 -8.83
CA LEU A 269 14.70 -11.79 -9.15
C LEU A 269 16.13 -11.42 -8.74
N ASP A 270 16.64 -12.03 -7.66
CA ASP A 270 17.87 -11.56 -7.01
C ASP A 270 19.14 -12.32 -7.43
N GLY A 271 19.32 -12.57 -8.73
CA GLY A 271 20.45 -13.34 -9.26
C GLY A 271 21.85 -12.88 -8.77
N PRO A 272 22.63 -12.11 -9.55
CA PRO A 272 24.04 -11.82 -9.22
C PRO A 272 24.28 -10.88 -8.02
N THR A 273 23.25 -10.50 -7.26
CA THR A 273 23.34 -9.53 -6.16
C THR A 273 23.91 -10.11 -4.85
N LEU A 274 23.98 -11.44 -4.71
CA LEU A 274 24.48 -12.16 -3.54
C LEU A 274 25.95 -12.62 -3.68
N LYS A 275 26.64 -12.78 -2.54
CA LYS A 275 28.11 -12.95 -2.36
C LYS A 275 28.87 -13.91 -3.29
N ASN A 276 28.20 -14.85 -3.96
CA ASN A 276 28.85 -15.81 -4.83
C ASN A 276 28.38 -15.58 -6.26
N GLY A 277 29.04 -14.71 -7.02
CA GLY A 277 28.84 -14.48 -8.46
C GLY A 277 29.09 -15.70 -9.38
N ARG A 278 28.71 -16.89 -8.92
CA ARG A 278 28.76 -18.21 -9.55
C ARG A 278 27.37 -18.75 -9.89
N GLN A 279 26.29 -18.19 -9.34
CA GLN A 279 24.94 -18.57 -9.76
C GLN A 279 24.54 -17.76 -10.99
N GLU A 280 24.28 -18.48 -12.09
CA GLU A 280 23.69 -17.94 -13.31
C GLU A 280 22.35 -17.27 -12.97
N SER A 281 22.09 -16.06 -13.47
CA SER A 281 20.81 -15.39 -13.23
C SER A 281 19.68 -16.28 -13.75
N LEU A 282 18.77 -16.70 -12.86
CA LEU A 282 17.62 -17.52 -13.25
C LEU A 282 16.74 -16.77 -14.27
N SER A 283 16.62 -15.44 -14.15
CA SER A 283 15.92 -14.61 -15.13
C SER A 283 16.49 -14.82 -16.54
N MET A 284 17.81 -14.72 -16.67
CA MET A 284 18.50 -14.88 -17.95
C MET A 284 18.45 -16.32 -18.45
N LYS A 285 18.63 -17.30 -17.55
CA LYS A 285 18.59 -18.72 -17.88
C LYS A 285 17.26 -19.13 -18.52
N TYR A 286 16.14 -18.65 -17.98
CA TYR A 286 14.80 -19.06 -18.41
C TYR A 286 14.20 -18.14 -19.49
N PHE A 287 14.54 -16.85 -19.53
CA PHE A 287 13.85 -15.88 -20.39
C PHE A 287 14.73 -15.21 -21.46
N ALA A 288 16.06 -15.29 -21.39
CA ALA A 288 16.91 -14.61 -22.40
C ALA A 288 17.11 -15.40 -23.71
N GLY A 289 16.83 -16.71 -23.70
CA GLY A 289 17.00 -17.58 -24.86
C GLY A 289 15.92 -17.37 -25.94
N ASN A 290 16.26 -17.64 -27.21
CA ASN A 290 15.30 -17.53 -28.33
C ASN A 290 14.04 -18.43 -28.16
N GLN A 291 14.11 -19.48 -27.34
CA GLN A 291 12.97 -20.34 -27.03
C GLN A 291 11.85 -19.59 -26.28
N ALA A 292 12.22 -18.58 -25.48
CA ALA A 292 11.29 -17.71 -24.75
C ALA A 292 10.45 -16.81 -25.67
N LEU A 293 10.77 -16.74 -26.97
CA LEU A 293 9.94 -16.08 -27.98
C LEU A 293 8.67 -16.88 -28.30
N THR A 294 8.65 -18.19 -27.98
CA THR A 294 7.47 -19.03 -28.22
C THR A 294 6.53 -19.00 -27.02
N THR A 295 5.24 -18.74 -27.27
CA THR A 295 4.22 -18.65 -26.21
C THR A 295 4.11 -19.95 -25.40
N GLN A 296 4.23 -21.11 -26.04
CA GLN A 296 4.11 -22.42 -25.38
C GLN A 296 5.26 -22.67 -24.38
N TYR A 297 6.50 -22.35 -24.77
CA TYR A 297 7.64 -22.46 -23.87
C TYR A 297 7.51 -21.49 -22.69
N LEU A 298 7.19 -20.22 -22.98
CA LEU A 298 7.04 -19.21 -21.93
C LEU A 298 5.98 -19.64 -20.90
N GLN A 299 4.86 -20.18 -21.37
CA GLN A 299 3.80 -20.68 -20.51
C GLN A 299 4.25 -21.85 -19.62
N ALA A 300 4.89 -22.87 -20.19
CA ALA A 300 5.37 -24.02 -19.42
C ALA A 300 6.43 -23.61 -18.39
N THR A 301 7.33 -22.70 -18.77
CA THR A 301 8.38 -22.16 -17.91
C THR A 301 7.79 -21.37 -16.75
N VAL A 302 6.87 -20.42 -17.01
CA VAL A 302 6.22 -19.63 -15.96
C VAL A 302 5.44 -20.53 -14.99
N GLN A 303 4.72 -21.54 -15.48
CA GLN A 303 3.99 -22.48 -14.62
C GLN A 303 4.93 -23.28 -13.72
N THR A 304 6.04 -23.77 -14.28
CA THR A 304 7.04 -24.54 -13.52
C THR A 304 7.70 -23.67 -12.45
N LEU A 305 8.14 -22.46 -12.82
CA LEU A 305 8.77 -21.52 -11.87
C LEU A 305 7.81 -21.12 -10.74
N ARG A 306 6.54 -20.83 -11.05
CA ARG A 306 5.53 -20.53 -10.02
C ARG A 306 5.29 -21.73 -9.09
N HIS A 307 5.22 -22.94 -9.64
CA HIS A 307 5.06 -24.15 -8.84
C HIS A 307 6.25 -24.35 -7.87
N ASP A 308 7.47 -24.23 -8.37
CA ASP A 308 8.68 -24.38 -7.56
C ASP A 308 8.78 -23.29 -6.48
N GLU A 309 8.49 -22.03 -6.86
CA GLU A 309 8.50 -20.89 -5.95
C GLU A 309 7.47 -21.06 -4.83
N GLN A 310 6.24 -21.45 -5.17
CA GLN A 310 5.19 -21.70 -4.19
C GLN A 310 5.59 -22.82 -3.22
N ASN A 311 6.13 -23.94 -3.71
CA ASN A 311 6.55 -25.03 -2.84
C ASN A 311 7.67 -24.60 -1.88
N HIS A 312 8.64 -23.85 -2.37
CA HIS A 312 9.73 -23.31 -1.54
C HIS A 312 9.20 -22.36 -0.45
N GLN A 313 8.34 -21.42 -0.84
CA GLN A 313 7.67 -20.47 0.04
C GLN A 313 6.79 -21.18 1.10
N GLU A 314 6.08 -22.24 0.73
CA GLU A 314 5.26 -23.05 1.66
C GLU A 314 6.11 -23.79 2.69
N VAL A 315 7.28 -24.33 2.30
CA VAL A 315 8.22 -24.94 3.25
C VAL A 315 8.72 -23.92 4.25
N PHE A 316 9.10 -22.72 3.79
CA PHE A 316 9.47 -21.62 4.68
C PHE A 316 8.35 -21.28 5.67
N LEU A 317 7.14 -21.05 5.17
CA LEU A 317 5.99 -20.68 6.01
C LEU A 317 5.68 -21.78 7.03
N GLN A 318 5.84 -23.05 6.67
CA GLN A 318 5.68 -24.16 7.60
C GLN A 318 6.74 -24.14 8.71
N ILE A 319 8.00 -23.84 8.40
CA ILE A 319 9.07 -23.67 9.40
C ILE A 319 8.70 -22.53 10.35
N VAL A 320 8.34 -21.35 9.83
CA VAL A 320 7.95 -20.20 10.66
C VAL A 320 6.74 -20.52 11.55
N LYS A 321 5.71 -21.20 11.01
CA LYS A 321 4.55 -21.66 11.78
C LYS A 321 4.97 -22.62 12.89
N ASN A 322 5.94 -23.50 12.65
CA ASN A 322 6.46 -24.40 13.68
C ASN A 322 7.24 -23.65 14.77
N LEU A 323 8.07 -22.67 14.42
CA LEU A 323 8.74 -21.79 15.39
C LEU A 323 7.71 -21.07 16.28
N CYS A 324 6.64 -20.52 15.68
CA CYS A 324 5.57 -19.85 16.40
C CYS A 324 4.78 -20.76 17.36
N ARG A 325 4.75 -22.08 17.09
CA ARG A 325 4.16 -23.10 17.98
C ARG A 325 5.10 -23.51 19.12
N GLY A 326 6.36 -23.09 19.09
CA GLY A 326 7.36 -23.37 20.13
C GLY A 326 7.03 -22.73 21.49
N GLY A 327 6.45 -21.51 21.49
CA GLY A 327 6.10 -20.76 22.69
C GLY A 327 5.83 -19.28 22.39
N SER A 328 5.47 -18.50 23.42
CA SER A 328 5.34 -17.03 23.31
C SER A 328 6.67 -16.38 22.93
N ASP A 329 7.77 -16.79 23.55
CA ASP A 329 9.10 -16.20 23.30
C ASP A 329 9.55 -16.42 21.85
N CYS A 330 9.29 -17.60 21.30
CA CYS A 330 9.58 -17.88 19.89
C CYS A 330 8.76 -16.99 18.94
N ARG A 331 7.48 -16.73 19.26
CA ARG A 331 6.65 -15.79 18.48
C ARG A 331 7.22 -14.38 18.52
N HIS A 332 7.60 -13.90 19.70
CA HIS A 332 8.21 -12.58 19.86
C HIS A 332 9.51 -12.46 19.06
N ARG A 333 10.37 -13.47 19.05
CA ARG A 333 11.62 -13.47 18.27
C ARG A 333 11.37 -13.50 16.76
N VAL A 334 10.36 -14.24 16.29
CA VAL A 334 9.93 -14.22 14.89
C VAL A 334 9.40 -12.83 14.50
N VAL A 335 8.56 -12.22 15.34
CA VAL A 335 8.04 -10.85 15.15
C VAL A 335 9.18 -9.84 15.13
N GLN A 336 10.14 -9.96 16.04
CA GLN A 336 11.32 -9.12 16.10
C GLN A 336 12.16 -9.26 14.82
N TRP A 337 12.35 -10.47 14.32
CA TRP A 337 13.07 -10.69 13.05
C TRP A 337 12.39 -9.97 11.88
N TYR A 338 11.07 -10.12 11.72
CA TYR A 338 10.33 -9.37 10.70
C TYR A 338 10.42 -7.85 10.95
N GLY A 339 10.33 -7.39 12.20
CA GLY A 339 10.48 -5.99 12.57
C GLY A 339 11.82 -5.39 12.10
N GLN A 340 12.92 -6.12 12.28
CA GLN A 340 14.26 -5.72 11.80
C GLN A 340 14.35 -5.68 10.27
N ILE A 341 13.77 -6.67 9.57
CA ILE A 341 13.72 -6.69 8.11
C ILE A 341 12.90 -5.49 7.58
N LEU A 342 11.71 -5.24 8.12
CA LEU A 342 10.88 -4.09 7.74
C LEU A 342 11.59 -2.77 8.05
N GLY A 343 12.19 -2.66 9.24
CA GLY A 343 12.95 -1.49 9.66
C GLY A 343 14.10 -1.17 8.71
N SER A 344 14.81 -2.19 8.21
CA SER A 344 15.92 -2.01 7.25
C SER A 344 15.49 -1.40 5.91
N ASN A 345 14.22 -1.54 5.53
CA ASN A 345 13.67 -1.04 4.27
C ASN A 345 12.89 0.28 4.40
N GLU A 346 12.77 0.87 5.59
CA GLU A 346 12.06 2.15 5.79
C GLU A 346 12.66 3.30 4.95
N LEU A 347 13.98 3.32 4.77
CA LEU A 347 14.65 4.30 3.92
C LEU A 347 14.28 4.14 2.44
N ARG A 348 14.12 2.90 1.96
CA ARG A 348 13.68 2.61 0.59
C ARG A 348 12.30 3.19 0.32
N ALA A 349 11.37 3.04 1.26
CA ALA A 349 10.03 3.62 1.14
C ALA A 349 10.05 5.16 1.05
N LYS A 350 10.86 5.81 1.90
CA LYS A 350 11.04 7.27 1.87
C LYS A 350 11.68 7.75 0.57
N MET A 351 12.72 7.06 0.10
CA MET A 351 13.39 7.37 -1.16
C MET A 351 12.45 7.16 -2.35
N SER A 352 11.70 6.06 -2.40
CA SER A 352 10.71 5.81 -3.46
C SER A 352 9.66 6.92 -3.55
N HIS A 353 9.20 7.44 -2.40
CA HIS A 353 8.31 8.59 -2.35
C HIS A 353 9.00 9.88 -2.88
N MET A 354 10.25 10.13 -2.49
CA MET A 354 11.03 11.28 -2.99
C MET A 354 11.25 11.20 -4.51
N LEU A 355 11.65 10.05 -5.03
CA LEU A 355 11.89 9.81 -6.47
C LEU A 355 10.61 10.05 -7.29
N ARG A 356 9.45 9.67 -6.74
CA ARG A 356 8.15 9.98 -7.36
C ARG A 356 7.91 11.49 -7.45
N MET A 357 8.27 12.25 -6.42
CA MET A 357 8.10 13.72 -6.41
C MET A 357 9.10 14.43 -7.31
N THR A 358 10.33 13.91 -7.44
CA THR A 358 11.37 14.47 -8.32
C THR A 358 11.31 13.92 -9.75
N GLN A 359 10.37 13.01 -10.05
CA GLN A 359 10.22 12.30 -11.33
C GLN A 359 11.53 11.67 -11.85
N GLN A 360 12.44 11.27 -10.96
CA GLN A 360 13.64 10.53 -11.36
C GLN A 360 13.24 9.12 -11.83
N GLN A 361 13.54 8.82 -13.10
CA GLN A 361 12.99 7.65 -13.82
C GLN A 361 13.88 6.39 -13.75
N ALA A 362 15.06 6.46 -13.14
CA ALA A 362 16.00 5.34 -13.15
C ALA A 362 15.55 4.22 -12.20
N ALA A 363 15.43 3.00 -12.73
CA ALA A 363 15.24 1.78 -11.95
C ALA A 363 16.55 1.44 -11.21
N GLU A 364 16.48 1.30 -9.89
CA GLU A 364 17.65 1.05 -9.04
C GLU A 364 18.22 -0.34 -9.25
N SER A 365 17.38 -1.35 -9.49
CA SER A 365 17.80 -2.74 -9.63
C SER A 365 18.59 -2.99 -10.92
N LEU A 366 18.48 -2.08 -11.89
CA LEU A 366 19.22 -2.13 -13.15
C LEU A 366 20.58 -1.43 -13.06
N ASP A 367 20.86 -0.72 -11.96
CA ASP A 367 22.13 -0.01 -11.75
C ASP A 367 23.28 -1.02 -11.49
N PRO A 368 24.41 -0.95 -12.21
CA PRO A 368 25.58 -1.77 -11.92
C PRO A 368 26.08 -1.68 -10.47
N MET A 369 25.87 -0.55 -9.80
CA MET A 369 26.24 -0.30 -8.40
C MET A 369 25.18 -0.76 -7.38
N HIS A 370 24.06 -1.33 -7.81
CA HIS A 370 22.94 -1.70 -6.94
C HIS A 370 23.37 -2.60 -5.76
N SER A 371 24.17 -3.64 -6.01
CA SER A 371 24.67 -4.52 -4.92
C SER A 371 25.52 -3.77 -3.89
N MET A 372 26.29 -2.77 -4.32
CA MET A 372 27.05 -1.90 -3.41
C MET A 372 26.12 -1.00 -2.61
N LEU A 373 25.13 -0.39 -3.25
CA LEU A 373 24.12 0.46 -2.59
C LEU A 373 23.34 -0.31 -1.53
N LEU A 374 22.90 -1.54 -1.81
CA LEU A 374 22.25 -2.41 -0.83
C LEU A 374 23.12 -2.65 0.41
N LYS A 375 24.44 -2.87 0.22
CA LYS A 375 25.40 -3.07 1.33
C LYS A 375 25.62 -1.81 2.15
N VAL A 376 25.70 -0.65 1.49
CA VAL A 376 25.92 0.66 2.15
C VAL A 376 24.67 1.15 2.87
N GLN A 377 23.49 0.85 2.36
CA GLN A 377 22.22 1.25 2.99
C GLN A 377 21.71 0.19 3.97
N GLY A 378 22.18 -1.06 3.84
CA GLY A 378 21.74 -2.18 4.66
C GLY A 378 20.36 -2.72 4.28
N GLN A 379 19.86 -2.38 3.09
CA GLN A 379 18.55 -2.80 2.61
C GLN A 379 18.61 -4.21 2.00
N THR A 380 17.51 -4.94 2.06
CA THR A 380 17.39 -6.28 1.45
C THR A 380 17.11 -6.20 -0.05
N SER A 381 17.43 -7.23 -0.82
CA SER A 381 17.16 -7.25 -2.27
C SER A 381 15.64 -7.33 -2.60
N TYR A 382 15.25 -6.99 -3.83
CA TYR A 382 13.84 -6.86 -4.21
C TYR A 382 13.09 -8.20 -4.21
N GLY A 383 13.70 -9.29 -4.69
CA GLY A 383 13.14 -10.64 -4.59
C GLY A 383 12.92 -11.08 -3.14
N PHE A 384 13.91 -10.86 -2.28
CA PHE A 384 13.79 -11.15 -0.85
C PHE A 384 12.66 -10.36 -0.22
N THR A 385 12.50 -9.08 -0.56
CA THR A 385 11.40 -8.26 -0.03
C THR A 385 10.03 -8.78 -0.45
N LEU A 386 9.86 -9.28 -1.68
CA LEU A 386 8.61 -9.90 -2.12
C LEU A 386 8.34 -11.22 -1.42
N ASN A 387 9.37 -12.06 -1.24
CA ASN A 387 9.29 -13.29 -0.46
C ASN A 387 8.93 -13.03 1.02
N ALA A 388 9.55 -12.02 1.64
CA ALA A 388 9.24 -11.59 2.99
C ALA A 388 7.79 -11.08 3.09
N PHE A 389 7.34 -10.27 2.13
CA PHE A 389 5.95 -9.82 2.07
C PHE A 389 4.97 -10.99 1.92
N TRP A 390 5.22 -11.90 0.97
CA TRP A 390 4.40 -13.12 0.78
C TRP A 390 4.29 -13.93 2.08
N SER A 391 5.40 -14.06 2.81
CA SER A 391 5.40 -14.82 4.06
C SER A 391 4.57 -14.17 5.17
N LEU A 392 4.60 -12.83 5.27
CA LEU A 392 3.74 -12.08 6.19
C LEU A 392 2.26 -12.22 5.80
N LEU A 393 1.95 -12.22 4.51
CA LEU A 393 0.59 -12.50 4.05
C LEU A 393 0.14 -13.92 4.42
N GLY A 394 1.03 -14.92 4.30
CA GLY A 394 0.76 -16.29 4.73
C GLY A 394 0.60 -16.48 6.25
N LEU A 395 1.19 -15.59 7.06
CA LEU A 395 0.93 -15.51 8.50
C LEU A 395 -0.38 -14.79 8.84
N ALA A 396 -0.79 -13.83 8.00
CA ALA A 396 -2.06 -13.12 8.14
C ALA A 396 -3.26 -13.92 7.63
N GLU A 397 -3.08 -14.85 6.68
CA GLU A 397 -4.13 -15.69 6.08
C GLU A 397 -5.11 -16.36 7.09
N PRO A 398 -4.68 -16.83 8.28
CA PRO A 398 -5.60 -17.40 9.26
C PRO A 398 -6.53 -16.39 9.94
N ILE A 399 -6.30 -15.08 9.77
CA ILE A 399 -7.12 -14.01 10.35
C ILE A 399 -8.39 -13.87 9.52
N LYS A 400 -9.50 -14.40 10.03
CA LYS A 400 -10.79 -14.37 9.33
C LYS A 400 -11.57 -13.08 9.63
N MET A 401 -12.48 -12.70 8.72
CA MET A 401 -13.30 -11.48 8.83
C MET A 401 -14.18 -11.42 10.10
N ASP A 402 -14.64 -12.56 10.59
CA ASP A 402 -15.41 -12.69 11.84
C ASP A 402 -14.58 -12.35 13.09
N LYS A 403 -13.25 -12.47 13.00
CA LYS A 403 -12.31 -12.19 14.10
C LYS A 403 -11.73 -10.78 14.08
N LEU A 404 -12.28 -9.86 13.29
CA LEU A 404 -11.80 -8.48 13.23
C LEU A 404 -11.90 -7.74 14.57
N SER A 405 -12.85 -8.12 15.44
CA SER A 405 -12.97 -7.56 16.80
C SER A 405 -11.80 -7.91 17.72
N ASP A 406 -11.07 -8.99 17.43
CA ASP A 406 -9.91 -9.41 18.22
C ASP A 406 -8.65 -8.57 17.93
N LEU A 407 -8.65 -7.80 16.83
CA LEU A 407 -7.51 -6.99 16.42
C LEU A 407 -7.46 -5.67 17.20
N CYS A 408 -6.27 -5.36 17.74
CA CYS A 408 -6.09 -4.17 18.56
C CYS A 408 -6.03 -2.88 17.72
N TYR A 409 -7.03 -2.01 17.88
CA TYR A 409 -7.06 -0.64 17.34
C TYR A 409 -6.01 0.29 17.95
N PHE A 410 -5.65 0.05 19.21
CA PHE A 410 -4.81 0.94 20.01
C PHE A 410 -3.33 0.57 19.99
N PHE A 411 -2.93 -0.30 19.07
CA PHE A 411 -1.56 -0.82 19.00
C PHE A 411 -0.52 0.31 18.85
N CYS A 412 -0.86 1.39 18.12
CA CYS A 412 0.00 2.56 17.93
C CYS A 412 0.24 3.43 19.17
N LEU A 413 -0.60 3.30 20.20
CA LEU A 413 -0.42 4.02 21.47
C LEU A 413 0.48 3.25 22.44
N ARG A 414 0.89 2.04 22.08
CA ARG A 414 1.72 1.19 22.94
C ARG A 414 3.18 1.58 22.85
N GLY A 415 3.85 1.62 24.00
CA GLY A 415 5.27 1.91 24.13
C GLY A 415 6.15 0.69 24.45
N ASP A 416 5.61 -0.52 24.43
CA ASP A 416 6.36 -1.74 24.73
C ASP A 416 7.33 -2.14 23.60
N ALA A 417 8.23 -3.08 23.89
CA ALA A 417 9.26 -3.50 22.95
C ALA A 417 8.69 -4.10 21.65
N VAL A 418 7.60 -4.88 21.76
CA VAL A 418 6.97 -5.53 20.60
C VAL A 418 6.33 -4.49 19.70
N ALA A 419 5.60 -3.54 20.27
CA ALA A 419 5.00 -2.44 19.52
C ALA A 419 6.05 -1.60 18.79
N ARG A 420 7.19 -1.31 19.43
CA ARG A 420 8.30 -0.56 18.80
C ARG A 420 8.89 -1.29 17.60
N GLU A 421 9.10 -2.60 17.69
CA GLU A 421 9.62 -3.42 16.59
C GLU A 421 8.61 -3.50 15.43
N VAL A 422 7.33 -3.73 15.75
CA VAL A 422 6.26 -3.87 14.74
C VAL A 422 6.00 -2.57 14.01
N LEU A 423 5.90 -1.44 14.73
CA LEU A 423 5.54 -0.15 14.13
C LEU A 423 6.73 0.55 13.47
N GLY A 424 7.90 0.59 14.12
CA GLY A 424 9.04 1.41 13.69
C GLY A 424 8.63 2.84 13.35
N ASP A 425 8.92 3.30 12.12
CA ASP A 425 8.59 4.67 11.69
C ASP A 425 7.08 4.98 11.65
N LEU A 426 6.21 3.96 11.49
CA LEU A 426 4.75 4.15 11.48
C LEU A 426 4.22 4.71 12.82
N ALA A 427 4.96 4.51 13.93
CA ALA A 427 4.60 5.07 15.22
C ALA A 427 4.67 6.62 15.23
N LYS A 428 5.57 7.19 14.43
CA LYS A 428 5.86 8.63 14.34
C LYS A 428 4.91 9.37 13.41
N ASP A 429 4.16 8.65 12.58
CA ASP A 429 3.22 9.25 11.65
C ASP A 429 2.08 9.95 12.39
N ALA A 430 1.59 11.04 11.78
CA ALA A 430 0.44 11.79 12.22
C ALA A 430 -0.78 10.87 12.41
N LYS A 431 -1.60 11.16 13.41
CA LYS A 431 -2.81 10.38 13.69
C LYS A 431 -4.00 10.94 12.91
N LEU A 432 -5.02 10.10 12.69
CA LEU A 432 -6.24 10.51 11.98
C LEU A 432 -7.13 11.45 12.83
N GLY A 433 -7.15 11.29 14.16
CA GLY A 433 -7.87 12.19 15.06
C GLY A 433 -7.21 13.56 15.23
N ASN A 434 -7.95 14.56 15.71
CA ASN A 434 -7.32 15.81 16.21
C ASN A 434 -6.68 15.51 17.57
N GLU A 435 -5.81 16.41 18.01
CA GLU A 435 -5.17 16.35 19.31
C GLU A 435 -6.16 16.05 20.46
N ALA A 436 -7.32 16.70 20.46
CA ALA A 436 -8.38 16.44 21.44
C ALA A 436 -8.91 14.98 21.38
N SER A 437 -9.22 14.45 20.19
CA SER A 437 -9.69 13.06 20.04
C SER A 437 -8.59 12.04 20.36
N VAL A 438 -7.34 12.33 20.03
CA VAL A 438 -6.19 11.47 20.37
C VAL A 438 -5.99 11.44 21.89
N SER A 439 -6.03 12.59 22.56
CA SER A 439 -5.96 12.67 24.01
C SER A 439 -7.13 11.92 24.67
N ALA A 440 -8.34 12.02 24.11
CA ALA A 440 -9.50 11.25 24.57
C ALA A 440 -9.28 9.73 24.39
N ALA A 441 -8.66 9.30 23.29
CA ALA A 441 -8.31 7.90 23.06
C ALA A 441 -7.29 7.37 24.07
N GLU A 442 -6.27 8.16 24.41
CA GLU A 442 -5.29 7.81 25.45
C GLU A 442 -5.96 7.66 26.82
N LYS A 443 -6.83 8.60 27.19
CA LYS A 443 -7.62 8.54 28.44
C LYS A 443 -8.51 7.29 28.48
N PHE A 444 -9.20 6.99 27.39
CA PHE A 444 -10.02 5.79 27.24
C PHE A 444 -9.18 4.51 27.44
N CYS A 445 -8.02 4.44 26.80
CA CYS A 445 -7.10 3.30 26.89
C CYS A 445 -6.56 3.10 28.31
N ASN A 446 -6.21 4.19 28.99
CA ASN A 446 -5.74 4.17 30.38
C ASN A 446 -6.84 3.70 31.35
N ALA A 447 -8.07 4.19 31.17
CA ALA A 447 -9.21 3.80 31.99
C ALA A 447 -9.56 2.31 31.83
N LYS A 448 -9.48 1.77 30.61
CA LYS A 448 -9.77 0.35 30.33
C LYS A 448 -8.56 -0.59 30.47
N GLY A 449 -7.36 -0.06 30.75
CA GLY A 449 -6.14 -0.86 30.91
C GLY A 449 -5.66 -1.57 29.64
N VAL A 450 -6.13 -1.16 28.45
CA VAL A 450 -5.89 -1.87 27.17
C VAL A 450 -4.40 -1.90 26.80
N LEU A 451 -3.64 -0.85 27.15
CA LEU A 451 -2.21 -0.75 26.84
C LEU A 451 -1.34 -1.63 27.75
N LYS A 452 -1.86 -2.08 28.89
CA LYS A 452 -1.13 -2.95 29.84
C LYS A 452 -1.28 -4.43 29.50
N ALA A 453 -2.33 -4.82 28.78
CA ALA A 453 -2.54 -6.20 28.38
C ALA A 453 -1.45 -6.67 27.40
N GLU A 454 -1.08 -7.95 27.45
CA GLU A 454 -0.22 -8.58 26.45
C GLU A 454 -0.89 -8.54 25.06
N THR A 455 -0.07 -8.34 24.03
CA THR A 455 -0.54 -8.29 22.65
C THR A 455 -0.90 -9.69 22.15
N LYS A 456 -2.03 -9.78 21.46
CA LYS A 456 -2.40 -11.02 20.77
C LYS A 456 -1.55 -11.14 19.50
N PHE A 457 -0.92 -12.29 19.29
CA PHE A 457 -0.10 -12.56 18.10
C PHE A 457 -0.78 -12.23 16.75
N PRO A 458 -2.09 -12.52 16.52
CA PRO A 458 -2.77 -12.07 15.31
C PRO A 458 -2.75 -10.55 15.09
N SER A 459 -2.81 -9.74 16.16
CA SER A 459 -2.69 -8.28 16.06
C SER A 459 -1.28 -7.87 15.64
N GLU A 460 -0.24 -8.48 16.21
CA GLU A 460 1.15 -8.20 15.85
C GLU A 460 1.41 -8.51 14.36
N VAL A 461 0.94 -9.67 13.89
CA VAL A 461 1.05 -10.09 12.48
C VAL A 461 0.28 -9.15 11.56
N PHE A 462 -0.95 -8.77 11.94
CA PHE A 462 -1.75 -7.83 11.15
C PHE A 462 -1.04 -6.48 10.96
N TRP A 463 -0.50 -5.90 12.04
CA TRP A 463 0.23 -4.64 11.97
C TRP A 463 1.56 -4.76 11.21
N LEU A 464 2.31 -5.87 11.36
CA LEU A 464 3.48 -6.15 10.54
C LEU A 464 3.13 -6.22 9.05
N ALA A 465 2.04 -6.91 8.71
CA ALA A 465 1.59 -7.07 7.33
C ALA A 465 1.17 -5.72 6.72
N LEU A 466 0.47 -4.87 7.47
CA LEU A 466 0.14 -3.51 7.03
C LEU A 466 1.38 -2.64 6.84
N LYS A 467 2.34 -2.68 7.77
CA LYS A 467 3.63 -1.99 7.59
C LYS A 467 4.38 -2.51 6.36
N ALA A 468 4.33 -3.81 6.10
CA ALA A 468 4.99 -4.42 4.96
C ALA A 468 4.41 -3.95 3.60
N VAL A 469 3.14 -3.55 3.54
CA VAL A 469 2.57 -2.89 2.36
C VAL A 469 3.35 -1.60 2.03
N ARG A 470 3.59 -0.76 3.04
CA ARG A 470 4.35 0.49 2.92
C ARG A 470 5.81 0.28 2.55
N VAL A 471 6.51 -0.61 3.27
CA VAL A 471 7.98 -0.67 3.20
C VAL A 471 8.54 -1.74 2.28
N LEU A 472 7.74 -2.75 1.92
CA LEU A 472 8.14 -3.82 0.98
C LEU A 472 7.38 -3.71 -0.33
N PHE A 473 6.06 -3.89 -0.30
CA PHE A 473 5.25 -4.05 -1.51
C PHE A 473 5.22 -2.78 -2.38
N ASN A 474 4.85 -1.63 -1.83
CA ASN A 474 4.73 -0.38 -2.59
C ASN A 474 6.05 0.02 -3.30
N PRO A 475 7.23 -0.03 -2.63
CA PRO A 475 8.52 0.19 -3.30
C PRO A 475 8.85 -0.82 -4.39
N CYS A 476 8.57 -2.12 -4.19
CA CYS A 476 8.75 -3.14 -5.22
C CYS A 476 7.91 -2.84 -6.46
N MET A 477 6.66 -2.42 -6.29
CA MET A 477 5.79 -2.09 -7.43
C MET A 477 6.25 -0.82 -8.15
N ALA A 478 6.75 0.16 -7.39
CA ALA A 478 7.36 1.37 -7.97
C ALA A 478 8.61 1.03 -8.78
N GLU A 479 9.46 0.11 -8.30
CA GLU A 479 10.62 -0.39 -9.04
C GLU A 479 10.19 -1.08 -10.34
N PHE A 480 9.23 -2.00 -10.27
CA PHE A 480 8.73 -2.69 -11.46
C PHE A 480 8.16 -1.71 -12.50
N THR A 481 7.45 -0.67 -12.05
CA THR A 481 6.94 0.40 -12.93
C THR A 481 8.08 1.15 -13.63
N ARG A 482 9.18 1.46 -12.91
CA ARG A 482 10.37 2.10 -13.50
C ARG A 482 11.06 1.20 -14.54
N ILE A 483 11.11 -0.12 -14.30
CA ILE A 483 11.64 -1.09 -15.27
C ILE A 483 10.79 -1.08 -16.57
N LEU A 484 9.46 -1.08 -16.44
CA LEU A 484 8.55 -0.99 -17.60
C LEU A 484 8.73 0.32 -18.37
N GLN A 485 8.88 1.45 -17.68
CA GLN A 485 9.15 2.75 -18.30
C GLN A 485 10.49 2.77 -19.04
N LYS A 486 11.55 2.21 -18.45
CA LYS A 486 12.85 2.08 -19.11
C LYS A 486 12.76 1.22 -20.37
N PHE A 487 12.03 0.11 -20.30
CA PHE A 487 11.78 -0.73 -21.48
C PHE A 487 11.02 0.03 -22.57
N GLN A 488 9.96 0.76 -22.21
CA GLN A 488 9.20 1.57 -23.16
C GLN A 488 10.09 2.61 -23.84
N SER A 489 10.92 3.34 -23.07
CA SER A 489 11.87 4.30 -23.61
C SER A 489 12.86 3.68 -24.60
N VAL A 490 13.43 2.51 -24.28
CA VAL A 490 14.36 1.79 -25.16
C VAL A 490 13.64 1.27 -26.41
N HIS A 491 12.40 0.82 -26.27
CA HIS A 491 11.56 0.37 -27.38
C HIS A 491 11.23 1.51 -28.35
N ASP A 492 10.81 2.67 -27.83
CA ASP A 492 10.45 3.85 -28.61
C ASP A 492 11.66 4.44 -29.37
N GLN A 493 12.88 4.25 -28.84
CA GLN A 493 14.14 4.58 -29.53
C GLN A 493 14.49 3.62 -30.69
N GLY A 494 13.70 2.58 -30.93
CA GLY A 494 13.89 1.62 -32.03
C GLY A 494 14.98 0.58 -31.77
N ALA A 495 15.31 0.30 -30.50
CA ALA A 495 16.31 -0.71 -30.16
C ALA A 495 15.91 -2.10 -30.69
N SER A 496 16.88 -2.83 -31.28
CA SER A 496 16.62 -4.16 -31.82
C SER A 496 16.23 -5.16 -30.72
N PRO A 497 15.20 -6.01 -30.93
CA PRO A 497 14.85 -7.12 -30.02
C PRO A 497 15.96 -8.17 -29.82
N THR A 498 16.98 -8.16 -30.68
CA THR A 498 18.16 -9.02 -30.56
C THR A 498 19.26 -8.40 -29.69
N SER A 499 19.16 -7.12 -29.33
CA SER A 499 20.16 -6.45 -28.51
C SER A 499 20.21 -7.04 -27.09
N PRO A 500 21.41 -7.10 -26.46
CA PRO A 500 21.56 -7.67 -25.13
C PRO A 500 20.78 -6.89 -24.07
N GLU A 501 20.72 -5.56 -24.17
CA GLU A 501 19.95 -4.70 -23.25
C GLU A 501 18.45 -4.97 -23.35
N TYR A 502 17.90 -5.06 -24.57
CA TYR A 502 16.48 -5.36 -24.76
C TYR A 502 16.12 -6.75 -24.22
N ARG A 503 16.95 -7.76 -24.49
CA ARG A 503 16.75 -9.13 -23.99
C ARG A 503 16.82 -9.19 -22.46
N PHE A 504 17.75 -8.47 -21.86
CA PHE A 504 17.86 -8.36 -20.41
C PHE A 504 16.60 -7.72 -19.80
N LEU A 505 16.15 -6.58 -20.32
CA LEU A 505 14.93 -5.92 -19.84
C LEU A 505 13.69 -6.82 -19.98
N VAL A 506 13.55 -7.53 -21.09
CA VAL A 506 12.44 -8.48 -21.28
C VAL A 506 12.53 -9.63 -20.28
N ALA A 507 13.72 -10.20 -20.04
CA ALA A 507 13.91 -11.26 -19.07
C ALA A 507 13.57 -10.81 -17.64
N GLU A 508 13.96 -9.59 -17.26
CA GLU A 508 13.60 -8.99 -15.98
C GLU A 508 12.08 -8.78 -15.87
N ILE A 509 11.44 -8.18 -16.88
CA ILE A 509 9.98 -7.97 -16.88
C ILE A 509 9.21 -9.29 -16.72
N LEU A 510 9.61 -10.34 -17.45
CA LEU A 510 8.99 -11.67 -17.35
C LEU A 510 9.22 -12.31 -15.98
N SER A 511 10.37 -12.07 -15.36
CA SER A 511 10.67 -12.56 -14.02
C SER A 511 9.80 -11.89 -12.96
N TRP A 512 9.72 -10.56 -12.97
CA TRP A 512 8.84 -9.80 -12.09
C TRP A 512 7.36 -10.18 -12.29
N ARG A 513 6.92 -10.36 -13.54
CA ARG A 513 5.58 -10.84 -13.87
C ARG A 513 5.30 -12.23 -13.31
N THR A 514 6.27 -13.14 -13.37
CA THR A 514 6.14 -14.51 -12.86
C THR A 514 5.81 -14.49 -11.36
N VAL A 515 6.50 -13.65 -10.59
CA VAL A 515 6.35 -13.52 -9.13
C VAL A 515 5.06 -12.75 -8.76
N ILE A 516 4.87 -11.53 -9.28
CA ILE A 516 3.78 -10.65 -8.80
C ILE A 516 2.39 -11.15 -9.27
N LEU A 517 2.30 -11.72 -10.47
CA LEU A 517 1.05 -12.29 -10.98
C LEU A 517 0.81 -13.74 -10.52
N HIS A 518 1.56 -14.22 -9.53
CA HIS A 518 1.30 -15.52 -8.96
C HIS A 518 -0.11 -15.54 -8.32
N PRO A 519 -1.01 -16.50 -8.68
CA PRO A 519 -2.39 -16.50 -8.18
C PRO A 519 -2.50 -16.52 -6.66
N LYS A 520 -1.67 -17.34 -5.99
CA LYS A 520 -1.59 -17.37 -4.52
C LYS A 520 -1.14 -16.05 -3.91
N PHE A 521 -0.14 -15.36 -4.49
CA PHE A 521 0.30 -14.04 -4.04
C PHE A 521 -0.84 -13.03 -4.11
N CYS A 522 -1.51 -12.94 -5.27
CA CYS A 522 -2.64 -12.03 -5.47
C CYS A 522 -3.80 -12.33 -4.51
N SER A 523 -4.14 -13.61 -4.31
CA SER A 523 -5.19 -14.04 -3.37
C SER A 523 -4.88 -13.63 -1.93
N LEU A 524 -3.64 -13.87 -1.49
CA LEU A 524 -3.18 -13.50 -0.15
C LEU A 524 -3.12 -11.98 0.05
N TYR A 525 -2.69 -11.23 -0.97
CA TYR A 525 -2.68 -9.77 -0.95
C TYR A 525 -4.10 -9.20 -0.75
N TRP A 526 -5.06 -9.66 -1.56
CA TRP A 526 -6.44 -9.18 -1.46
C TRP A 526 -7.08 -9.53 -0.13
N HIS A 527 -6.75 -10.70 0.43
CA HIS A 527 -7.17 -11.05 1.78
C HIS A 527 -6.71 -10.01 2.83
N LEU A 528 -5.43 -9.61 2.83
CA LEU A 528 -4.93 -8.56 3.73
C LEU A 528 -5.63 -7.21 3.49
N VAL A 529 -5.77 -6.80 2.23
CA VAL A 529 -6.44 -5.52 1.90
C VAL A 529 -7.88 -5.52 2.38
N HIS A 530 -8.62 -6.61 2.16
CA HIS A 530 -10.01 -6.72 2.63
C HIS A 530 -10.09 -6.65 4.16
N LEU A 531 -9.14 -7.27 4.88
CA LEU A 531 -9.06 -7.16 6.34
C LEU A 531 -8.81 -5.71 6.76
N GLY A 532 -7.84 -5.04 6.12
CA GLY A 532 -7.49 -3.64 6.39
C GLY A 532 -8.65 -2.67 6.14
N LEU A 533 -9.31 -2.77 4.99
CA LEU A 533 -10.45 -1.92 4.64
C LEU A 533 -11.66 -2.18 5.54
N SER A 534 -11.95 -3.45 5.84
CA SER A 534 -13.05 -3.81 6.75
C SER A 534 -12.79 -3.32 8.17
N TRP A 535 -11.56 -3.46 8.64
CA TRP A 535 -11.13 -2.99 9.95
C TRP A 535 -11.23 -1.46 10.08
N LEU A 536 -10.82 -0.73 9.02
CA LEU A 536 -10.96 0.73 8.93
C LEU A 536 -12.42 1.17 8.91
N LEU A 537 -13.26 0.56 8.06
CA LEU A 537 -14.69 0.89 7.99
C LEU A 537 -15.39 0.63 9.31
N ARG A 538 -15.02 -0.44 10.03
CA ARG A 538 -15.53 -0.71 11.37
C ARG A 538 -15.14 0.40 12.36
N ALA A 539 -13.92 0.95 12.27
CA ALA A 539 -13.49 2.08 13.10
C ALA A 539 -14.32 3.35 12.86
N VAL A 540 -14.76 3.56 11.61
CA VAL A 540 -15.53 4.75 11.19
C VAL A 540 -17.02 4.63 11.52
N TYR A 541 -17.64 3.47 11.26
CA TYR A 541 -19.11 3.33 11.29
C TYR A 541 -19.65 2.66 12.56
N CYS A 542 -18.85 1.88 13.29
CA CYS A 542 -19.37 1.01 14.34
C CYS A 542 -19.16 1.51 15.77
N PHE A 543 -18.47 2.64 15.99
CA PHE A 543 -18.13 3.12 17.33
C PHE A 543 -18.68 4.53 17.62
N ASN A 544 -19.06 4.75 18.87
CA ASN A 544 -19.45 6.04 19.44
C ASN A 544 -18.23 6.82 19.95
N LEU A 545 -18.41 8.11 20.26
CA LEU A 545 -17.34 8.97 20.81
C LEU A 545 -16.83 8.50 22.18
N ASP A 546 -17.66 7.78 22.95
CA ASP A 546 -17.28 7.15 24.23
C ASP A 546 -16.51 5.82 24.05
N GLY A 547 -16.35 5.36 22.79
CA GLY A 547 -15.72 4.10 22.44
C GLY A 547 -16.63 2.86 22.56
N SER A 548 -17.92 3.03 22.88
CA SER A 548 -18.90 1.93 22.84
C SER A 548 -19.24 1.51 21.40
N CYS A 549 -19.59 0.23 21.19
CA CYS A 549 -20.01 -0.24 19.87
C CYS A 549 -21.49 0.09 19.63
N ARG A 550 -21.81 0.69 18.48
CA ARG A 550 -23.17 1.09 18.07
C ARG A 550 -24.07 -0.08 17.68
N LEU A 551 -23.47 -1.21 17.32
CA LEU A 551 -24.14 -2.37 16.76
C LEU A 551 -23.97 -3.56 17.70
N ASP A 552 -25.03 -4.36 17.89
CA ASP A 552 -24.95 -5.59 18.68
C ASP A 552 -23.98 -6.60 18.04
N GLU A 553 -23.26 -7.37 18.87
CA GLU A 553 -22.27 -8.35 18.39
C GLU A 553 -22.89 -9.45 17.52
N GLU A 554 -24.15 -9.83 17.76
CA GLU A 554 -24.90 -10.77 16.91
C GLU A 554 -25.17 -10.19 15.51
N THR A 555 -25.41 -8.89 15.40
CA THR A 555 -25.61 -8.18 14.12
C THR A 555 -24.32 -8.07 13.32
N LEU A 556 -23.17 -8.05 14.00
CA LEU A 556 -21.84 -8.08 13.39
C LEU A 556 -21.35 -9.52 13.06
N SER A 557 -21.88 -10.54 13.72
CA SER A 557 -21.40 -11.95 13.65
C SER A 557 -22.31 -12.91 12.88
N VAL A 558 -23.64 -12.79 12.97
CA VAL A 558 -24.60 -13.86 12.58
C VAL A 558 -25.28 -13.61 11.24
N LYS A 559 -25.29 -12.37 10.74
CA LYS A 559 -25.79 -12.01 9.40
C LYS A 559 -24.89 -10.93 8.86
N HIS A 560 -23.78 -11.24 8.17
CA HIS A 560 -22.90 -10.22 7.57
C HIS A 560 -23.72 -9.09 6.91
N PRO A 561 -23.92 -7.90 7.52
CA PRO A 561 -24.10 -6.75 6.68
C PRO A 561 -22.70 -6.58 6.12
N ARG A 562 -22.50 -6.82 4.83
CA ARG A 562 -21.25 -6.39 4.18
C ARG A 562 -21.02 -4.95 4.68
N LEU A 563 -19.83 -4.58 5.16
CA LEU A 563 -19.62 -3.21 5.65
C LEU A 563 -20.03 -2.17 4.58
N ALA A 564 -19.99 -2.56 3.31
CA ALA A 564 -20.64 -1.89 2.19
C ALA A 564 -22.13 -1.55 2.41
N THR A 565 -22.95 -2.46 2.96
CA THR A 565 -24.34 -2.21 3.35
C THR A 565 -24.46 -1.14 4.44
N LEU A 566 -23.54 -1.10 5.40
CA LEU A 566 -23.52 -0.03 6.42
C LEU A 566 -23.18 1.32 5.78
N VAL A 567 -22.20 1.35 4.87
CA VAL A 567 -21.90 2.54 4.07
C VAL A 567 -23.10 2.94 3.22
N MET A 568 -23.78 1.99 2.57
CA MET A 568 -24.98 2.26 1.77
C MET A 568 -26.05 2.99 2.58
N GLN A 569 -26.32 2.53 3.81
CA GLN A 569 -27.41 3.02 4.64
C GLN A 569 -27.05 4.29 5.42
N SER A 570 -25.78 4.49 5.75
CA SER A 570 -25.33 5.50 6.74
C SER A 570 -24.18 6.37 6.23
N CYS A 571 -24.10 6.66 4.92
CA CYS A 571 -23.12 7.57 4.34
C CYS A 571 -23.72 8.98 4.14
N PRO A 572 -23.06 10.07 4.60
CA PRO A 572 -21.82 10.11 5.37
C PRO A 572 -21.98 9.52 6.78
N PRO A 573 -20.87 9.18 7.49
CA PRO A 573 -20.91 8.46 8.75
C PRO A 573 -21.87 9.08 9.78
N PRO A 574 -22.57 8.27 10.60
CA PRO A 574 -23.66 8.76 11.41
C PRO A 574 -23.23 9.77 12.49
N LEU A 575 -22.01 9.67 13.04
CA LEU A 575 -21.43 10.70 13.92
C LEU A 575 -21.31 12.08 13.25
N GLN A 576 -20.95 12.11 11.97
CA GLN A 576 -20.87 13.36 11.20
C GLN A 576 -22.28 13.92 10.94
N VAL A 577 -23.26 13.06 10.65
CA VAL A 577 -24.65 13.48 10.45
C VAL A 577 -25.26 14.04 11.74
N GLU A 578 -25.04 13.37 12.87
CA GLU A 578 -25.48 13.84 14.20
C GLU A 578 -24.93 15.23 14.51
N ARG A 579 -23.64 15.47 14.21
CA ARG A 579 -23.02 16.78 14.40
C ARG A 579 -23.55 17.84 13.45
N GLN A 580 -23.70 17.53 12.17
CA GLN A 580 -24.27 18.45 11.19
C GLN A 580 -25.70 18.86 11.57
N ARG A 581 -26.50 17.93 12.13
CA ARG A 581 -27.83 18.23 12.69
C ARG A 581 -27.74 19.13 13.91
N ALA A 582 -26.83 18.85 14.84
CA ALA A 582 -26.64 19.68 16.04
C ALA A 582 -26.19 21.11 15.69
N ALA A 583 -25.26 21.26 14.72
CA ALA A 583 -24.82 22.57 14.25
C ALA A 583 -25.98 23.39 13.65
N ARG A 584 -26.83 22.77 12.82
CA ARG A 584 -28.03 23.41 12.26
C ARG A 584 -29.07 23.76 13.33
N ALA A 585 -29.24 22.92 14.34
CA ALA A 585 -30.15 23.19 15.46
C ALA A 585 -29.69 24.39 16.30
N ASN A 586 -28.38 24.54 16.49
CA ASN A 586 -27.79 25.69 17.17
C ASN A 586 -27.91 26.98 16.33
N ALA A 587 -27.67 26.91 15.01
CA ALA A 587 -27.82 28.04 14.10
C ALA A 587 -29.27 28.55 14.00
N SER A 588 -30.27 27.67 14.17
CA SER A 588 -31.69 28.02 14.15
C SER A 588 -32.26 28.54 15.48
N GLY A 589 -31.43 28.77 16.51
CA GLY A 589 -31.82 29.42 17.76
C GLY A 589 -32.83 28.65 18.63
N SER A 590 -33.00 27.34 18.41
CA SER A 590 -34.12 26.55 18.98
C SER A 590 -33.84 25.86 20.33
N GLN A 591 -32.74 26.15 21.03
CA GLN A 591 -32.47 25.61 22.37
C GLN A 591 -31.90 26.64 23.36
N SER A 592 -32.44 26.62 24.58
CA SER A 592 -31.90 27.31 25.76
C SER A 592 -30.58 26.65 26.22
N PRO A 593 -29.59 27.41 26.71
CA PRO A 593 -28.28 26.89 27.08
C PRO A 593 -28.35 26.14 28.41
N ASN A 594 -28.63 24.83 28.39
CA ASN A 594 -28.47 23.99 29.58
C ASN A 594 -27.02 23.51 29.70
N HIS A 595 -26.42 23.87 30.84
CA HIS A 595 -25.05 23.59 31.27
C HIS A 595 -24.68 22.09 31.23
N ALA A 596 -24.03 21.64 30.15
CA ALA A 596 -23.09 20.50 30.13
C ALA A 596 -22.19 20.43 28.87
N ALA A 597 -22.21 21.43 27.97
CA ALA A 597 -21.72 21.28 26.59
C ALA A 597 -20.31 21.84 26.30
N ASN A 598 -19.59 22.41 27.27
CA ASN A 598 -18.33 23.11 26.98
C ASN A 598 -17.07 22.23 27.02
N ALA A 599 -17.16 20.93 27.33
CA ALA A 599 -16.02 20.01 27.34
C ALA A 599 -16.03 18.97 26.20
N SER A 600 -17.13 18.85 25.44
CA SER A 600 -17.35 17.78 24.45
C SER A 600 -17.38 18.25 23.00
N GLN A 601 -17.18 19.55 22.71
CA GLN A 601 -17.24 20.07 21.34
C GLN A 601 -15.99 19.74 20.51
N ASP A 602 -14.82 19.53 21.11
CA ASP A 602 -13.56 19.32 20.37
C ASP A 602 -13.32 17.87 19.94
N VAL A 603 -13.92 16.88 20.60
CA VAL A 603 -13.76 15.46 20.23
C VAL A 603 -14.67 15.15 19.05
N THR A 604 -14.07 14.72 17.93
CA THR A 604 -14.78 14.55 16.65
C THR A 604 -14.88 13.10 16.20
N THR A 605 -14.03 12.23 16.74
CA THR A 605 -13.85 10.86 16.24
C THR A 605 -13.79 9.87 17.40
N PRO A 606 -14.24 8.62 17.19
CA PRO A 606 -14.18 7.58 18.20
C PRO A 606 -12.72 7.20 18.50
N PRO A 607 -12.42 6.72 19.72
CA PRO A 607 -11.04 6.44 20.13
C PRO A 607 -10.37 5.35 19.26
N GLN A 608 -11.13 4.38 18.76
CA GLN A 608 -10.65 3.30 17.86
C GLN A 608 -10.14 3.83 16.51
N PHE A 609 -10.61 5.00 16.08
CA PHE A 609 -10.19 5.65 14.84
C PHE A 609 -9.12 6.73 15.10
N ALA A 610 -9.32 7.54 16.14
CA ALA A 610 -8.49 8.72 16.42
C ALA A 610 -6.99 8.38 16.54
N ALA A 611 -6.66 7.23 17.13
CA ALA A 611 -5.28 6.80 17.38
C ALA A 611 -4.56 6.18 16.17
N LEU A 612 -5.25 5.99 15.04
CA LEU A 612 -4.68 5.32 13.88
C LEU A 612 -3.72 6.24 13.11
N PRO A 613 -2.59 5.72 12.58
CA PRO A 613 -1.70 6.48 11.72
C PRO A 613 -2.38 6.84 10.39
N SER A 614 -2.25 8.09 9.94
CA SER A 614 -2.84 8.57 8.68
C SER A 614 -2.29 7.82 7.46
N ALA A 615 -0.98 7.57 7.46
CA ALA A 615 -0.27 6.97 6.34
C ALA A 615 -0.75 5.55 6.00
N LEU A 616 -1.30 4.81 6.98
CA LEU A 616 -1.81 3.45 6.78
C LEU A 616 -2.90 3.41 5.69
N VAL A 617 -3.78 4.41 5.67
CA VAL A 617 -4.87 4.48 4.69
C VAL A 617 -4.33 4.86 3.31
N GLU A 618 -3.37 5.80 3.27
CA GLU A 618 -2.69 6.21 2.04
C GLU A 618 -1.92 5.05 1.41
N ASP A 619 -1.19 4.28 2.22
CA ASP A 619 -0.40 3.13 1.79
C ASP A 619 -1.27 2.00 1.24
N LEU A 620 -2.42 1.73 1.86
CA LEU A 620 -3.40 0.77 1.37
C LEU A 620 -3.96 1.20 0.01
N PHE A 621 -4.44 2.43 -0.15
CA PHE A 621 -4.95 2.93 -1.42
C PHE A 621 -3.87 2.98 -2.51
N SER A 622 -2.66 3.39 -2.16
CA SER A 622 -1.50 3.34 -3.05
C SER A 622 -1.26 1.91 -3.54
N SER A 623 -1.28 0.91 -2.64
CA SER A 623 -1.09 -0.49 -3.01
C SER A 623 -2.19 -1.03 -3.93
N ILE A 624 -3.45 -0.63 -3.70
CA ILE A 624 -4.60 -1.03 -4.54
C ILE A 624 -4.41 -0.46 -5.95
N ARG A 625 -3.99 0.81 -6.07
CA ARG A 625 -3.67 1.40 -7.36
C ARG A 625 -2.56 0.67 -8.08
N ARG A 626 -1.50 0.24 -7.38
CA ARG A 626 -0.44 -0.59 -7.98
C ARG A 626 -0.97 -1.90 -8.57
N MET A 627 -1.92 -2.54 -7.90
CA MET A 627 -2.57 -3.76 -8.44
C MET A 627 -3.48 -3.46 -9.65
N LEU A 628 -4.15 -2.32 -9.68
CA LEU A 628 -4.94 -1.87 -10.83
C LEU A 628 -4.05 -1.48 -12.02
N GLU A 629 -2.94 -0.79 -11.78
CA GLU A 629 -1.91 -0.53 -12.80
C GLU A 629 -1.39 -1.85 -13.37
N LEU A 630 -1.12 -2.84 -12.52
CA LEU A 630 -0.68 -4.16 -12.96
C LEU A 630 -1.76 -4.91 -13.79
N GLN A 631 -3.05 -4.68 -13.53
CA GLN A 631 -4.12 -5.21 -14.38
C GLN A 631 -4.01 -4.69 -15.81
N SER A 632 -3.66 -3.43 -16.01
CA SER A 632 -3.47 -2.88 -17.37
C SER A 632 -2.31 -3.58 -18.10
N VAL A 633 -1.21 -3.86 -17.39
CA VAL A 633 -0.06 -4.62 -17.92
C VAL A 633 -0.43 -6.07 -18.20
N TYR A 634 -1.25 -6.69 -17.36
CA TYR A 634 -1.77 -8.04 -17.59
C TYR A 634 -2.61 -8.12 -18.87
N LEU A 635 -3.49 -7.14 -19.11
CA LEU A 635 -4.35 -7.09 -20.29
C LEU A 635 -3.57 -6.87 -21.59
N SER A 636 -2.54 -6.02 -21.58
CA SER A 636 -1.76 -5.71 -22.78
C SER A 636 -0.92 -6.88 -23.29
N VAL A 637 -0.57 -7.84 -22.42
CA VAL A 637 0.26 -9.01 -22.76
C VAL A 637 -0.53 -10.33 -22.71
N ARG A 638 -1.86 -10.26 -22.86
CA ARG A 638 -2.73 -11.43 -22.83
C ARG A 638 -2.52 -12.25 -24.09
N SER A 639 -1.88 -13.43 -23.97
CA SER A 639 -2.14 -14.51 -24.92
C SER A 639 -3.54 -15.05 -24.63
N SER A 640 -4.28 -15.41 -25.66
CA SER A 640 -5.69 -15.84 -25.61
C SER A 640 -5.98 -17.12 -24.80
N GLN A 641 -5.07 -17.58 -23.92
CA GLN A 641 -5.19 -18.84 -23.18
C GLN A 641 -5.01 -18.70 -21.65
N GLY A 642 -6.15 -18.64 -20.94
CA GLY A 642 -6.54 -19.35 -19.71
C GLY A 642 -5.70 -19.50 -18.44
N PHE A 643 -4.38 -19.23 -18.38
CA PHE A 643 -3.56 -19.72 -17.24
C PHE A 643 -3.16 -18.68 -16.20
N GLU A 644 -3.07 -17.42 -16.59
CA GLU A 644 -2.78 -16.33 -15.65
C GLU A 644 -4.10 -15.73 -15.16
N GLN A 645 -4.32 -15.76 -13.85
CA GLN A 645 -5.45 -15.05 -13.26
C GLN A 645 -5.14 -13.54 -13.26
N PRO A 646 -6.14 -12.69 -13.51
CA PRO A 646 -5.94 -11.25 -13.40
C PRO A 646 -5.50 -10.90 -11.97
N PRO A 647 -4.56 -9.96 -11.78
CA PRO A 647 -4.11 -9.54 -10.44
C PRO A 647 -5.26 -9.09 -9.54
N ILE A 648 -6.35 -8.61 -10.14
CA ILE A 648 -7.56 -8.16 -9.44
C ILE A 648 -8.67 -9.24 -9.33
N ALA A 649 -8.39 -10.50 -9.68
CA ALA A 649 -9.38 -11.58 -9.69
C ALA A 649 -10.09 -11.75 -8.34
N ALA A 650 -9.34 -11.66 -7.25
CA ALA A 650 -9.83 -11.81 -5.89
C ALA A 650 -10.32 -10.50 -5.26
N MET A 651 -10.33 -9.38 -6.00
CA MET A 651 -10.75 -8.08 -5.48
C MET A 651 -12.26 -8.04 -5.22
N ASP A 652 -12.63 -7.68 -3.99
CA ASP A 652 -13.99 -7.26 -3.65
C ASP A 652 -14.18 -5.79 -4.04
N ALA A 653 -14.65 -5.58 -5.28
CA ALA A 653 -14.90 -4.25 -5.82
C ALA A 653 -15.92 -3.44 -4.99
N GLU A 654 -16.90 -4.10 -4.36
CA GLU A 654 -17.92 -3.45 -3.54
C GLU A 654 -17.30 -2.89 -2.26
N LEU A 655 -16.46 -3.69 -1.58
CA LEU A 655 -15.73 -3.25 -0.39
C LEU A 655 -14.76 -2.10 -0.69
N VAL A 656 -13.97 -2.22 -1.77
CA VAL A 656 -13.01 -1.17 -2.16
C VAL A 656 -13.73 0.12 -2.52
N ALA A 657 -14.80 0.05 -3.31
CA ALA A 657 -15.60 1.23 -3.67
C ALA A 657 -16.26 1.87 -2.44
N SER A 658 -16.79 1.05 -1.53
CA SER A 658 -17.38 1.53 -0.28
C SER A 658 -16.36 2.23 0.62
N ALA A 659 -15.14 1.69 0.72
CA ALA A 659 -14.05 2.35 1.45
C ALA A 659 -13.64 3.68 0.81
N CYS A 660 -13.56 3.75 -0.52
CA CYS A 660 -13.26 5.00 -1.23
C CYS A 660 -14.35 6.06 -0.96
N ILE A 661 -15.62 5.70 -1.15
CA ILE A 661 -16.77 6.61 -0.94
C ILE A 661 -16.86 7.06 0.52
N ALA A 662 -16.63 6.16 1.48
CA ALA A 662 -16.61 6.50 2.90
C ALA A 662 -15.50 7.52 3.21
N VAL A 663 -14.28 7.32 2.71
CA VAL A 663 -13.17 8.26 2.93
C VAL A 663 -13.44 9.61 2.25
N MET A 664 -13.99 9.60 1.03
CA MET A 664 -14.33 10.80 0.28
C MET A 664 -15.39 11.66 0.98
N THR A 665 -16.38 11.06 1.65
CA THR A 665 -17.52 11.76 2.26
C THR A 665 -17.35 12.09 3.75
N ALA A 666 -16.50 11.35 4.46
CA ALA A 666 -16.29 11.49 5.90
C ALA A 666 -15.27 12.59 6.25
N SER A 667 -15.60 13.86 5.96
CA SER A 667 -14.71 15.02 6.16
C SER A 667 -14.29 15.24 7.61
N ASP A 668 -15.10 14.83 8.60
CA ASP A 668 -14.77 14.96 10.03
C ASP A 668 -13.72 13.95 10.49
N PHE A 669 -13.67 12.80 9.81
CA PHE A 669 -12.76 11.69 10.08
C PHE A 669 -11.47 11.84 9.29
N PHE A 670 -11.55 12.13 8.00
CA PHE A 670 -10.40 12.23 7.11
C PHE A 670 -10.15 13.68 6.72
N ARG A 671 -9.42 14.41 7.55
CA ARG A 671 -9.15 15.84 7.32
C ARG A 671 -8.08 16.10 6.27
N ASN A 672 -7.17 15.14 6.07
CA ASN A 672 -6.13 15.25 5.05
C ASN A 672 -6.76 15.20 3.64
N VAL A 673 -6.63 16.30 2.90
CA VAL A 673 -7.16 16.45 1.54
C VAL A 673 -6.47 15.49 0.57
N HIS A 674 -5.17 15.25 0.72
CA HIS A 674 -4.43 14.30 -0.14
C HIS A 674 -5.02 12.89 -0.02
N LEU A 675 -5.35 12.46 1.20
CA LEU A 675 -5.95 11.14 1.43
C LEU A 675 -7.34 11.01 0.78
N ARG A 676 -8.15 12.08 0.80
CA ARG A 676 -9.49 12.08 0.17
C ARG A 676 -9.40 12.14 -1.36
N CYS A 677 -8.56 13.02 -1.89
CA CYS A 677 -8.46 13.29 -3.32
C CYS A 677 -7.48 12.33 -4.04
N ASP A 678 -6.19 12.32 -3.72
CA ASP A 678 -5.20 11.41 -4.35
C ASP A 678 -5.28 9.98 -3.79
N GLY A 679 -5.69 9.79 -2.54
CA GLY A 679 -5.95 8.47 -1.97
C GLY A 679 -7.22 7.84 -2.53
N ALA A 680 -8.38 8.19 -1.96
CA ALA A 680 -9.64 7.52 -2.25
C ALA A 680 -10.20 7.82 -3.65
N CYS A 681 -10.37 9.09 -4.03
CA CYS A 681 -10.98 9.45 -5.31
C CYS A 681 -10.16 8.92 -6.50
N LYS A 682 -8.83 9.08 -6.48
CA LYS A 682 -7.97 8.55 -7.53
C LYS A 682 -7.99 7.01 -7.60
N THR A 683 -8.11 6.32 -6.47
CA THR A 683 -8.23 4.85 -6.49
C THR A 683 -9.51 4.42 -7.20
N LEU A 684 -10.64 5.06 -6.86
CA LEU A 684 -11.91 4.82 -7.53
C LEU A 684 -11.86 5.18 -9.03
N TYR A 685 -11.15 6.25 -9.38
CA TYR A 685 -10.90 6.62 -10.77
C TYR A 685 -10.17 5.53 -11.55
N PHE A 686 -9.08 4.98 -11.00
CA PHE A 686 -8.36 3.86 -11.63
C PHE A 686 -9.22 2.60 -11.76
N MET A 687 -10.09 2.31 -10.79
CA MET A 687 -11.07 1.23 -10.93
C MET A 687 -12.03 1.47 -12.10
N PHE A 688 -12.46 2.72 -12.30
CA PHE A 688 -13.34 3.11 -13.41
C PHE A 688 -12.66 3.03 -14.78
N LEU A 689 -11.35 3.31 -14.85
CA LEU A 689 -10.56 3.19 -16.08
C LEU A 689 -10.22 1.74 -16.44
N THR A 690 -10.29 0.81 -15.49
CA THR A 690 -9.87 -0.57 -15.71
C THR A 690 -10.94 -1.35 -16.46
N GLU A 691 -10.59 -1.90 -17.63
CA GLU A 691 -11.50 -2.72 -18.44
C GLU A 691 -12.03 -3.93 -17.65
N GLY A 692 -13.33 -4.20 -17.78
CA GLY A 692 -14.03 -5.27 -17.05
C GLY A 692 -14.32 -4.99 -15.57
N VAL A 693 -13.75 -3.92 -14.99
CA VAL A 693 -14.09 -3.46 -13.63
C VAL A 693 -15.19 -2.41 -13.68
N ARG A 694 -15.16 -1.53 -14.69
CA ARG A 694 -16.14 -0.44 -14.85
C ARG A 694 -17.59 -0.91 -14.78
N ASP A 695 -17.99 -1.89 -15.59
CA ASP A 695 -19.37 -2.38 -15.64
C ASP A 695 -19.82 -2.95 -14.28
N ARG A 696 -18.90 -3.64 -13.58
CA ARG A 696 -19.14 -4.13 -12.22
C ARG A 696 -19.29 -2.96 -11.25
N LEU A 697 -18.46 -1.93 -11.36
CA LEU A 697 -18.48 -0.76 -10.48
C LEU A 697 -19.78 0.04 -10.63
N GLU A 698 -20.24 0.26 -11.87
CA GLU A 698 -21.50 0.94 -12.16
C GLU A 698 -22.72 0.14 -11.68
N SER A 699 -22.61 -1.18 -11.49
CA SER A 699 -23.67 -2.01 -10.92
C SER A 699 -23.75 -2.01 -9.38
N ILE A 700 -22.74 -1.47 -8.68
CA ILE A 700 -22.68 -1.51 -7.23
C ILE A 700 -23.62 -0.45 -6.62
N PRO A 701 -24.54 -0.83 -5.70
CA PRO A 701 -25.54 0.10 -5.13
C PRO A 701 -24.93 1.33 -4.44
N VAL A 702 -23.85 1.14 -3.67
CA VAL A 702 -23.17 2.25 -2.97
C VAL A 702 -22.64 3.28 -3.95
N VAL A 703 -22.16 2.84 -5.11
CA VAL A 703 -21.63 3.72 -6.16
C VAL A 703 -22.77 4.51 -6.79
N GLN A 704 -23.86 3.83 -7.17
CA GLN A 704 -25.03 4.47 -7.78
C GLN A 704 -25.64 5.55 -6.87
N GLU A 705 -25.71 5.31 -5.56
CA GLU A 705 -26.35 6.22 -4.62
C GLU A 705 -25.45 7.38 -4.18
N HIS A 706 -24.18 7.10 -3.86
CA HIS A 706 -23.34 8.06 -3.13
C HIS A 706 -22.20 8.68 -3.94
N LEU A 707 -21.89 8.19 -5.16
CA LEU A 707 -20.72 8.65 -5.91
C LEU A 707 -20.80 10.13 -6.30
N VAL A 708 -21.93 10.60 -6.82
CA VAL A 708 -22.10 12.01 -7.22
C VAL A 708 -21.87 12.94 -6.03
N ARG A 709 -22.47 12.61 -4.87
CA ARG A 709 -22.26 13.33 -3.63
C ARG A 709 -20.79 13.28 -3.19
N ALA A 710 -20.16 12.12 -3.22
CA ALA A 710 -18.77 11.95 -2.83
C ALA A 710 -17.83 12.79 -3.69
N LEU A 711 -18.05 12.83 -5.01
CA LEU A 711 -17.29 13.64 -5.95
C LEU A 711 -17.45 15.14 -5.66
N THR A 712 -18.67 15.61 -5.35
CA THR A 712 -18.89 17.01 -4.95
C THR A 712 -18.15 17.35 -3.66
N GLU A 713 -18.18 16.47 -2.66
CA GLU A 713 -17.49 16.70 -1.39
C GLU A 713 -15.96 16.78 -1.54
N VAL A 714 -15.36 15.96 -2.42
CA VAL A 714 -13.91 16.03 -2.68
C VAL A 714 -13.53 17.17 -3.62
N PHE A 715 -14.41 17.56 -4.54
CA PHE A 715 -14.23 18.77 -5.34
C PHE A 715 -14.20 20.00 -4.42
N ILE A 716 -15.13 20.13 -3.49
CA ILE A 716 -15.09 21.23 -2.54
C ILE A 716 -13.82 21.15 -1.67
N ALA A 717 -13.47 19.95 -1.18
CA ALA A 717 -12.31 19.77 -0.31
C ALA A 717 -10.97 20.04 -1.00
N SER A 718 -10.84 19.82 -2.31
CA SER A 718 -9.58 20.05 -3.03
C SER A 718 -9.14 21.50 -3.03
N GLU A 719 -10.04 22.46 -2.75
CA GLU A 719 -9.70 23.89 -2.71
C GLU A 719 -8.64 24.23 -1.66
N ARG A 720 -8.56 23.43 -0.59
CA ARG A 720 -7.56 23.59 0.47
C ARG A 720 -6.17 23.06 0.09
N GLY A 721 -6.01 22.46 -1.09
CA GLY A 721 -4.74 21.94 -1.59
C GLY A 721 -3.82 23.05 -2.11
N SER A 722 -2.53 22.75 -2.26
CA SER A 722 -1.61 23.65 -2.97
C SER A 722 -2.01 23.83 -4.44
N TYR A 723 -1.47 24.83 -5.13
CA TYR A 723 -1.77 25.08 -6.55
C TYR A 723 -1.65 23.83 -7.46
N TYR A 724 -0.52 23.13 -7.41
CA TYR A 724 -0.32 21.92 -8.23
C TYR A 724 -1.17 20.73 -7.76
N ASP A 725 -1.40 20.63 -6.45
CA ASP A 725 -2.26 19.59 -5.90
C ASP A 725 -3.70 19.78 -6.37
N ARG A 726 -4.22 21.02 -6.41
CA ARG A 726 -5.55 21.34 -6.94
C ARG A 726 -5.71 20.79 -8.36
N ILE A 727 -4.78 21.10 -9.26
CA ILE A 727 -4.81 20.60 -10.64
C ILE A 727 -4.83 19.06 -10.65
N THR A 728 -3.92 18.44 -9.90
CA THR A 728 -3.78 16.97 -9.82
C THR A 728 -5.03 16.29 -9.25
N PHE A 729 -5.68 16.90 -8.26
CA PHE A 729 -6.91 16.40 -7.63
C PHE A 729 -8.12 16.57 -8.55
N ARG A 730 -8.23 17.70 -9.24
CA ARG A 730 -9.38 18.05 -10.09
C ARG A 730 -9.48 17.16 -11.33
N ILE A 731 -8.35 16.77 -11.94
CA ILE A 731 -8.32 15.92 -13.15
C ILE A 731 -9.21 14.66 -13.01
N PRO A 732 -8.98 13.76 -12.02
CA PRO A 732 -9.79 12.56 -11.87
C PRO A 732 -11.24 12.87 -11.49
N ILE A 733 -11.50 13.92 -10.71
CA ILE A 733 -12.85 14.28 -10.27
C ILE A 733 -13.71 14.75 -11.46
N VAL A 734 -13.17 15.67 -12.26
CA VAL A 734 -13.86 16.26 -13.41
C VAL A 734 -14.12 15.21 -14.49
N ASP A 735 -13.12 14.37 -14.80
CA ASP A 735 -13.27 13.30 -15.78
C ASP A 735 -14.31 12.24 -15.34
N LEU A 736 -14.35 11.88 -14.05
CA LEU A 736 -15.40 11.03 -13.51
C LEU A 736 -16.79 11.64 -13.68
N PHE A 737 -16.97 12.91 -13.30
CA PHE A 737 -18.26 13.56 -13.49
C PHE A 737 -18.71 13.53 -14.96
N GLN A 738 -17.82 13.85 -15.90
CA GLN A 738 -18.17 13.83 -17.31
C GLN A 738 -18.62 12.45 -17.78
N LYS A 739 -17.92 11.38 -17.35
CA LYS A 739 -18.25 10.00 -17.73
C LYS A 739 -19.56 9.52 -17.09
N LEU A 740 -19.83 9.95 -15.86
CA LEU A 740 -21.03 9.54 -15.10
C LEU A 740 -22.30 10.26 -15.54
N LEU A 741 -22.22 11.58 -15.79
CA LEU A 741 -23.38 12.42 -16.13
C LEU A 741 -23.93 12.18 -17.55
N VAL A 742 -23.42 11.19 -18.27
CA VAL A 742 -24.05 10.65 -19.48
C VAL A 742 -25.21 9.71 -19.13
N VAL A 743 -25.13 9.02 -17.98
CA VAL A 743 -26.09 8.00 -17.52
C VAL A 743 -27.17 8.62 -16.65
N ASP A 744 -28.44 8.28 -16.92
CA ASP A 744 -29.61 8.93 -16.32
C ASP A 744 -29.67 8.78 -14.78
N ASN A 745 -29.30 7.62 -14.23
CA ASN A 745 -29.27 7.41 -12.78
C ASN A 745 -28.38 8.44 -12.04
N TYR A 746 -27.23 8.80 -12.61
CA TYR A 746 -26.32 9.78 -12.01
C TYR A 746 -26.81 11.22 -12.23
N LYS A 747 -27.55 11.48 -13.30
CA LYS A 747 -28.24 12.78 -13.48
C LYS A 747 -29.32 12.96 -12.41
N GLU A 748 -30.12 11.93 -12.15
CA GLU A 748 -31.10 11.96 -11.06
C GLU A 748 -30.41 12.17 -9.69
N ALA A 749 -29.28 11.52 -9.45
CA ALA A 749 -28.48 11.75 -8.24
C ALA A 749 -27.99 13.21 -8.14
N LEU A 750 -27.59 13.83 -9.25
CA LEU A 750 -27.22 15.25 -9.30
C LEU A 750 -28.40 16.17 -8.98
N HIS A 751 -29.59 15.90 -9.54
CA HIS A 751 -30.81 16.65 -9.21
C HIS A 751 -31.22 16.50 -7.74
N ARG A 752 -31.09 15.30 -7.17
CA ARG A 752 -31.31 15.05 -5.74
C ARG A 752 -30.33 15.84 -4.89
N LEU A 753 -29.06 15.97 -5.31
CA LEU A 753 -28.08 16.79 -4.62
C LEU A 753 -28.46 18.28 -4.63
N GLY A 754 -28.85 18.81 -5.79
CA GLY A 754 -29.32 20.19 -5.93
C GLY A 754 -30.55 20.51 -5.06
N SER A 755 -31.43 19.52 -4.86
CA SER A 755 -32.63 19.69 -4.04
C SER A 755 -32.38 19.52 -2.53
N SER A 756 -31.53 18.56 -2.15
CA SER A 756 -31.28 18.20 -0.74
C SER A 756 -30.20 19.03 -0.06
N SER A 757 -29.27 19.62 -0.82
CA SER A 757 -28.17 20.44 -0.31
C SER A 757 -27.82 21.54 -1.33
N PRO A 758 -28.74 22.50 -1.55
CA PRO A 758 -28.58 23.55 -2.56
C PRO A 758 -27.32 24.40 -2.35
N GLU A 759 -26.95 24.69 -1.12
CA GLU A 759 -25.75 25.46 -0.78
C GLU A 759 -24.46 24.78 -1.29
N LYS A 760 -24.32 23.47 -1.06
CA LYS A 760 -23.16 22.70 -1.53
C LYS A 760 -23.12 22.61 -3.05
N PHE A 761 -24.30 22.49 -3.66
CA PHE A 761 -24.43 22.46 -5.11
C PHE A 761 -24.03 23.81 -5.75
N ILE A 762 -24.47 24.93 -5.17
CA ILE A 762 -24.10 26.28 -5.59
C ILE A 762 -22.58 26.51 -5.41
N HIS A 763 -22.03 26.14 -4.26
CA HIS A 763 -20.60 26.26 -3.98
C HIS A 763 -19.73 25.43 -4.93
N MET A 764 -20.17 24.21 -5.29
CA MET A 764 -19.53 23.41 -6.35
C MET A 764 -19.46 24.14 -7.69
N ILE A 765 -20.58 24.74 -8.13
CA ILE A 765 -20.64 25.46 -9.40
C ILE A 765 -19.77 26.71 -9.35
N HIS A 766 -19.79 27.44 -8.23
CA HIS A 766 -18.94 28.60 -8.00
C HIS A 766 -17.45 28.27 -8.18
N LEU A 767 -16.97 27.20 -7.53
CA LEU A 767 -15.59 26.74 -7.67
C LEU A 767 -15.28 26.25 -9.09
N LEU A 768 -16.22 25.55 -9.74
CA LEU A 768 -16.03 25.10 -11.13
C LEU A 768 -15.90 26.29 -12.10
N LEU A 769 -16.68 27.35 -11.92
CA LEU A 769 -16.59 28.56 -12.74
C LEU A 769 -15.27 29.31 -12.51
N ASN A 770 -14.81 29.39 -11.26
CA ASN A 770 -13.47 29.90 -10.94
C ASN A 770 -12.39 29.08 -11.65
N ASP A 771 -12.46 27.75 -11.60
CA ASP A 771 -11.54 26.86 -12.31
C ASP A 771 -11.59 27.13 -13.83
N VAL A 772 -12.78 27.22 -14.45
CA VAL A 772 -12.90 27.44 -15.90
C VAL A 772 -12.25 28.76 -16.33
N SER A 773 -12.50 29.86 -15.62
CA SER A 773 -11.90 31.16 -15.93
C SER A 773 -10.38 31.16 -15.76
N THR A 774 -9.89 30.68 -14.61
CA THR A 774 -8.46 30.69 -14.27
C THR A 774 -7.64 29.72 -15.14
N LEU A 775 -8.17 28.52 -15.44
CA LEU A 775 -7.47 27.52 -16.24
C LEU A 775 -7.38 27.91 -17.72
N VAL A 776 -8.37 28.63 -18.27
CA VAL A 776 -8.25 29.19 -19.63
C VAL A 776 -7.07 30.16 -19.67
N ASP A 777 -7.04 31.13 -18.76
CA ASP A 777 -5.98 32.15 -18.71
C ASP A 777 -4.58 31.52 -18.54
N GLN A 778 -4.46 30.55 -17.63
CA GLN A 778 -3.21 29.84 -17.37
C GLN A 778 -2.78 28.96 -18.54
N ALA A 779 -3.71 28.22 -19.17
CA ALA A 779 -3.40 27.42 -20.35
C ALA A 779 -2.91 28.29 -21.51
N MET A 780 -3.54 29.44 -21.74
CA MET A 780 -3.08 30.38 -22.78
C MET A 780 -1.71 30.99 -22.45
N SER A 781 -1.47 31.33 -21.17
CA SER A 781 -0.18 31.85 -20.70
C SER A 781 0.94 30.81 -20.85
N ALA A 782 0.69 29.55 -20.49
CA ALA A 782 1.63 28.44 -20.63
C ALA A 782 1.95 28.14 -22.10
N LEU A 783 0.94 28.12 -22.97
CA LEU A 783 1.13 27.96 -24.43
C LEU A 783 1.95 29.11 -25.02
N THR A 784 1.74 30.33 -24.53
CA THR A 784 2.51 31.51 -24.96
C THR A 784 3.98 31.41 -24.54
N GLU A 785 4.25 30.94 -23.32
CA GLU A 785 5.62 30.68 -22.84
C GLU A 785 6.29 29.53 -23.61
N ILE A 786 5.58 28.44 -23.92
CA ILE A 786 6.06 27.37 -24.80
C ILE A 786 6.45 27.94 -26.16
N ARG A 787 5.56 28.72 -26.79
CA ARG A 787 5.82 29.36 -28.09
C ARG A 787 7.05 30.25 -28.03
N LYS A 788 7.20 31.04 -26.95
CA LYS A 788 8.35 31.93 -26.74
C LYS A 788 9.65 31.12 -26.66
N ARG A 789 9.71 30.08 -25.83
CA ARG A 789 10.90 29.22 -25.70
C ARG A 789 11.25 28.46 -26.98
N GLN A 790 10.24 27.99 -27.72
CA GLN A 790 10.43 27.38 -29.05
C GLN A 790 11.03 28.38 -30.05
N HIS A 791 10.60 29.64 -30.01
CA HIS A 791 11.15 30.67 -30.89
C HIS A 791 12.58 31.07 -30.51
N GLU A 792 12.91 31.00 -29.22
CA GLU A 792 14.25 31.29 -28.68
C GLU A 792 15.22 30.11 -28.75
N GLY A 793 14.78 28.92 -29.21
CA GLY A 793 15.62 27.71 -29.25
C GLY A 793 15.99 27.14 -27.87
N ARG A 794 15.14 27.37 -26.85
CA ARG A 794 15.31 26.91 -25.47
C ARG A 794 14.38 25.73 -25.14
N ASP A 795 14.18 24.82 -26.09
CA ASP A 795 13.26 23.68 -26.04
C ASP A 795 13.90 22.36 -25.56
N HIS A 796 14.98 22.45 -24.78
CA HIS A 796 15.73 21.30 -24.25
C HIS A 796 16.09 21.53 -22.76
N ASP A 797 16.25 20.45 -21.99
CA ASP A 797 16.62 20.49 -20.56
C ASP A 797 18.14 20.52 -20.29
N GLU A 798 19.00 20.61 -21.32
CA GLU A 798 20.47 20.56 -21.18
C GLU A 798 21.09 21.91 -20.74
N PRO A 799 22.18 21.88 -19.94
CA PRO A 799 23.02 23.06 -19.76
C PRO A 799 23.73 23.42 -21.07
N PRO A 800 24.00 24.70 -21.35
CA PRO A 800 24.57 25.12 -22.62
C PRO A 800 25.91 24.39 -22.87
N GLN A 801 26.01 23.70 -24.00
CA GLN A 801 27.31 23.24 -24.49
C GLN A 801 28.21 24.46 -24.70
N PRO A 802 29.50 24.41 -24.33
CA PRO A 802 30.42 25.50 -24.61
C PRO A 802 30.60 25.60 -26.12
N SER A 803 29.85 26.50 -26.76
CA SER A 803 30.21 27.00 -28.08
C SER A 803 31.56 27.68 -27.93
N ALA A 804 32.55 27.18 -28.67
CA ALA A 804 33.88 27.76 -28.75
C ALA A 804 33.78 29.21 -29.26
N THR A 805 33.64 30.18 -28.36
CA THR A 805 33.96 31.62 -28.48
C THR A 805 33.39 32.37 -27.28
N THR A 806 34.11 32.33 -26.15
CA THR A 806 34.40 33.50 -25.28
C THR A 806 35.05 32.99 -23.99
N GLU A 807 36.38 33.04 -23.96
CA GLU A 807 37.17 32.99 -22.72
C GLU A 807 36.82 34.24 -21.90
N GLY A 808 36.08 34.07 -20.80
CA GLY A 808 35.77 35.19 -19.90
C GLY A 808 34.87 34.87 -18.71
N ALA A 809 33.98 33.87 -18.80
CA ALA A 809 32.95 33.65 -17.78
C ALA A 809 33.19 32.44 -16.84
N ALA A 810 34.41 31.89 -16.79
CA ALA A 810 34.73 30.74 -15.94
C ALA A 810 35.18 31.12 -14.50
N ALA A 811 35.27 32.42 -14.17
CA ALA A 811 35.77 32.89 -12.89
C ALA A 811 34.67 33.14 -11.82
N GLU A 812 33.40 33.29 -12.19
CA GLU A 812 32.33 33.64 -11.23
C GLU A 812 31.54 32.43 -10.68
N ALA A 813 31.55 31.29 -11.38
CA ALA A 813 30.80 30.11 -10.93
C ALA A 813 31.47 29.35 -9.77
N ALA A 814 32.77 29.58 -9.51
CA ALA A 814 33.50 28.91 -8.43
C ALA A 814 33.32 29.54 -7.04
N ALA A 815 32.69 30.72 -6.94
CA ALA A 815 32.52 31.44 -5.68
C ALA A 815 31.20 31.12 -4.94
N ALA A 816 30.25 30.41 -5.57
CA ALA A 816 28.91 30.17 -5.00
C ALA A 816 28.73 28.80 -4.30
N ALA A 817 29.76 27.95 -4.28
CA ALA A 817 29.70 26.61 -3.68
C ALA A 817 30.58 26.52 -2.42
N GLY A 818 30.12 27.10 -1.30
CA GLY A 818 30.75 26.95 0.00
C GLY A 818 29.71 26.95 1.12
N ALA A 819 29.54 25.81 1.81
CA ALA A 819 28.59 25.66 2.91
C ALA A 819 29.28 25.68 4.29
N SER A 820 28.61 26.38 5.22
CA SER A 820 28.54 26.19 6.70
C SER A 820 29.54 26.94 7.60
N PRO A 821 29.28 27.16 8.92
CA PRO A 821 28.03 27.50 9.65
C PRO A 821 28.21 28.63 10.73
N SER A 822 27.09 29.04 11.37
CA SER A 822 26.95 29.61 12.74
C SER A 822 26.84 31.14 13.01
N ARG A 823 25.74 31.47 13.75
CA ARG A 823 25.44 32.55 14.73
C ARG A 823 26.22 33.89 14.68
N SER A 824 25.52 35.02 14.53
CA SER A 824 25.22 36.02 15.59
C SER A 824 24.74 37.37 15.04
N SER A 825 24.02 38.08 15.90
CA SER A 825 23.40 39.42 15.85
C SER A 825 24.02 40.54 14.98
N SER A 826 23.11 41.42 14.51
CA SER A 826 23.10 42.90 14.59
C SER A 826 23.03 43.70 13.28
N SER A 827 21.92 44.43 13.14
CA SER A 827 21.73 45.83 12.68
C SER A 827 22.21 46.31 11.30
N GLY A 828 21.28 46.96 10.58
CA GLY A 828 21.51 47.91 9.48
C GLY A 828 20.63 47.58 8.27
N THR A 829 19.36 48.01 8.26
CA THR A 829 18.84 49.15 7.46
C THR A 829 19.19 49.08 5.97
N GLU A 830 18.20 48.76 5.14
CA GLU A 830 18.07 49.22 3.76
C GLU A 830 16.63 48.97 3.28
N ASP A 831 15.85 50.06 3.31
CA ASP A 831 14.77 50.50 2.42
C ASP A 831 13.69 49.51 1.98
N GLU A 832 12.58 49.56 2.70
CA GLU A 832 11.23 49.19 2.26
C GLU A 832 10.72 50.27 1.27
N GLU A 833 10.55 49.91 0.00
CA GLU A 833 9.56 50.57 -0.86
C GLU A 833 8.28 49.74 -0.74
N ASP A 834 7.34 50.26 0.04
CA ASP A 834 5.95 49.82 0.13
C ASP A 834 5.25 50.06 -1.22
N GLU A 835 4.86 48.98 -1.91
CA GLU A 835 3.71 49.01 -2.81
C GLU A 835 2.57 48.24 -2.15
N GLU A 836 1.53 49.00 -1.76
CA GLU A 836 0.30 48.52 -1.13
C GLU A 836 -0.48 47.56 -2.03
N GLU A 837 -1.12 46.60 -1.36
CA GLU A 837 -1.89 45.47 -1.88
C GLU A 837 -3.13 45.88 -2.70
N ASP A 838 -3.44 45.09 -3.74
CA ASP A 838 -4.81 44.84 -4.18
C ASP A 838 -4.96 43.37 -4.60
N ASP A 839 -6.11 42.77 -4.24
CA ASP A 839 -6.47 41.34 -4.27
C ASP A 839 -6.59 40.74 -5.70
N ALA A 840 -5.44 40.63 -6.39
CA ALA A 840 -5.27 39.93 -7.67
C ALA A 840 -4.22 38.81 -7.61
N GLY A 841 -3.91 38.33 -6.39
CA GLY A 841 -2.72 37.53 -6.07
C GLY A 841 -2.62 36.16 -6.76
N ALA A 842 -3.73 35.50 -7.08
CA ALA A 842 -3.69 34.13 -7.62
C ALA A 842 -3.22 34.03 -9.09
N SER A 843 -3.43 35.07 -9.90
CA SER A 843 -3.07 35.09 -11.33
C SER A 843 -1.57 35.37 -11.54
N LEU A 844 -1.01 36.25 -10.71
CA LEU A 844 0.39 36.68 -10.80
C LEU A 844 1.37 35.61 -10.30
N GLU A 845 1.00 34.87 -9.24
CA GLU A 845 1.87 33.85 -8.63
C GLU A 845 2.09 32.65 -9.58
N GLY A 846 1.03 32.15 -10.23
CA GLY A 846 1.11 31.04 -11.19
C GLY A 846 1.94 31.36 -12.44
N ASN A 847 1.80 32.58 -12.98
CA ASN A 847 2.52 33.01 -14.19
C ASN A 847 4.02 33.20 -13.96
N ALA A 848 4.42 33.69 -12.79
CA ALA A 848 5.84 33.79 -12.41
C ALA A 848 6.48 32.41 -12.25
N GLN A 849 5.71 31.43 -11.75
CA GLN A 849 6.19 30.08 -11.51
C GLN A 849 6.37 29.26 -12.79
N LEU A 850 5.47 29.39 -13.78
CA LEU A 850 5.61 28.76 -15.11
C LEU A 850 6.94 29.13 -15.80
N ARG A 851 7.39 30.38 -15.65
CA ARG A 851 8.64 30.86 -16.25
C ARG A 851 9.90 30.22 -15.65
N ARG A 852 9.82 29.66 -14.43
CA ARG A 852 10.95 29.03 -13.73
C ARG A 852 11.04 27.52 -13.96
N GLU A 853 10.04 26.91 -14.61
CA GLU A 853 10.02 25.47 -14.85
C GLU A 853 11.03 25.04 -15.93
N THR A 854 11.54 23.80 -15.80
CA THR A 854 12.32 23.12 -16.85
C THR A 854 11.45 22.87 -18.08
N TRP A 855 12.05 22.61 -19.25
CA TRP A 855 11.30 22.40 -20.48
C TRP A 855 10.34 21.21 -20.36
N SER A 856 10.83 20.03 -19.92
CA SER A 856 9.97 18.86 -19.76
C SER A 856 8.82 19.08 -18.77
N ARG A 857 9.07 19.85 -17.70
CA ARG A 857 8.04 20.18 -16.71
C ARG A 857 7.00 21.13 -17.29
N LEU A 858 7.44 22.18 -17.99
CA LEU A 858 6.53 23.12 -18.64
C LEU A 858 5.63 22.43 -19.66
N GLU A 859 6.15 21.47 -20.44
CA GLU A 859 5.35 20.69 -21.38
C GLU A 859 4.29 19.83 -20.69
N ALA A 860 4.64 19.17 -19.58
CA ALA A 860 3.70 18.41 -18.78
C ALA A 860 2.63 19.30 -18.15
N THR A 861 3.03 20.40 -17.48
CA THR A 861 2.12 21.37 -16.88
C THR A 861 1.16 21.95 -17.93
N THR A 862 1.66 22.33 -19.11
CA THR A 862 0.83 22.89 -20.19
C THR A 862 -0.22 21.90 -20.68
N ARG A 863 0.16 20.61 -20.80
CA ARG A 863 -0.77 19.55 -21.20
C ARG A 863 -1.88 19.35 -20.16
N ASP A 864 -1.51 19.35 -18.88
CA ASP A 864 -2.45 19.19 -17.78
C ASP A 864 -3.42 20.38 -17.68
N LEU A 865 -2.92 21.61 -17.83
CA LEU A 865 -3.74 22.83 -17.86
C LEU A 865 -4.73 22.84 -19.03
N CYS A 866 -4.26 22.52 -20.25
CA CYS A 866 -5.13 22.45 -21.43
C CYS A 866 -6.21 21.38 -21.27
N SER A 867 -5.83 20.19 -20.79
CA SER A 867 -6.76 19.08 -20.60
C SER A 867 -7.78 19.38 -19.50
N LEU A 868 -7.33 19.89 -18.35
CA LEU A 868 -8.21 20.21 -17.23
C LEU A 868 -9.13 21.38 -17.57
N GLY A 869 -8.64 22.45 -18.21
CA GLY A 869 -9.45 23.59 -18.60
C GLY A 869 -10.56 23.20 -19.58
N PHE A 870 -10.24 22.43 -20.62
CA PHE A 870 -11.24 21.89 -21.54
C PHE A 870 -12.26 21.00 -20.81
N ASN A 871 -11.78 20.15 -19.90
CA ASN A 871 -12.64 19.24 -19.16
C ASN A 871 -13.55 19.97 -18.15
N ALA A 872 -13.04 20.99 -17.47
CA ALA A 872 -13.82 21.81 -16.55
C ALA A 872 -14.94 22.56 -17.30
N CYS A 873 -14.62 23.16 -18.45
CA CYS A 873 -15.61 23.83 -19.29
C CYS A 873 -16.65 22.84 -19.85
N SER A 874 -16.21 21.64 -20.25
CA SER A 874 -17.11 20.58 -20.70
C SER A 874 -18.05 20.11 -19.57
N LEU A 875 -17.54 20.02 -18.35
CA LEU A 875 -18.35 19.70 -17.18
C LEU A 875 -19.36 20.80 -16.87
N PHE A 876 -18.96 22.07 -16.94
CA PHE A 876 -19.88 23.19 -16.77
C PHE A 876 -21.00 23.17 -17.82
N SER A 877 -20.68 22.87 -19.08
CA SER A 877 -21.68 22.71 -20.14
C SER A 877 -22.73 21.63 -19.81
N LEU A 878 -22.32 20.52 -19.19
CA LEU A 878 -23.25 19.49 -18.69
C LEU A 878 -24.11 20.02 -17.53
N TYR A 879 -23.54 20.78 -16.61
CA TYR A 879 -24.30 21.42 -15.52
C TYR A 879 -25.29 22.45 -16.04
N ALA A 880 -24.93 23.25 -17.05
CA ALA A 880 -25.84 24.17 -17.71
C ALA A 880 -27.01 23.45 -18.38
N LYS A 881 -26.74 22.29 -19.00
CA LYS A 881 -27.76 21.46 -19.63
C LYS A 881 -28.73 20.84 -18.63
N GLU A 882 -28.22 20.17 -17.61
CA GLU A 882 -29.06 19.39 -16.68
C GLU A 882 -29.63 20.28 -15.56
N CYS A 883 -28.86 21.26 -15.06
CA CYS A 883 -29.19 22.07 -13.89
C CYS A 883 -29.26 23.58 -14.18
N GLY A 884 -29.41 24.00 -15.45
CA GLY A 884 -29.43 25.41 -15.85
C GLY A 884 -30.44 26.26 -15.08
N ALA A 885 -31.60 25.70 -14.70
CA ALA A 885 -32.61 26.43 -13.93
C ALA A 885 -32.10 26.89 -12.54
N TYR A 886 -31.20 26.13 -11.89
CA TYR A 886 -30.58 26.53 -10.63
C TYR A 886 -29.54 27.64 -10.82
N ILE A 887 -28.84 27.63 -11.96
CA ILE A 887 -27.85 28.65 -12.33
C ILE A 887 -28.56 29.98 -12.62
N ILE A 888 -29.58 29.97 -13.48
CA ILE A 888 -30.35 31.18 -13.85
C ILE A 888 -31.00 31.85 -12.63
N ARG A 889 -31.56 31.05 -11.70
CA ARG A 889 -32.24 31.58 -10.51
C ARG A 889 -31.29 32.15 -9.45
N SER A 890 -29.99 31.88 -9.54
CA SER A 890 -29.03 32.31 -8.54
C SER A 890 -28.46 33.69 -8.89
N SER A 891 -28.73 34.68 -8.03
CA SER A 891 -28.27 36.06 -8.20
C SER A 891 -26.74 36.23 -8.14
N SER A 892 -26.02 35.24 -7.60
CA SER A 892 -24.55 35.26 -7.51
C SER A 892 -23.86 34.41 -8.57
N ILE A 893 -24.48 33.31 -9.02
CA ILE A 893 -23.86 32.37 -9.96
C ILE A 893 -24.12 32.74 -11.42
N LEU A 894 -25.30 33.26 -11.76
CA LEU A 894 -25.58 33.67 -13.15
C LEU A 894 -24.60 34.75 -13.64
N PRO A 895 -24.35 35.84 -12.90
CA PRO A 895 -23.35 36.84 -13.31
C PRO A 895 -21.96 36.24 -13.47
N GLN A 896 -21.54 35.39 -12.51
CA GLN A 896 -20.25 34.71 -12.58
C GLN A 896 -20.15 33.81 -13.82
N ALA A 897 -21.20 33.03 -14.12
CA ALA A 897 -21.23 32.15 -15.28
C ALA A 897 -21.09 32.93 -16.59
N VAL A 898 -21.78 34.07 -16.71
CA VAL A 898 -21.68 34.98 -17.86
C VAL A 898 -20.24 35.48 -18.02
N THR A 899 -19.67 36.10 -16.98
CA THR A 899 -18.30 36.61 -17.01
C THR A 899 -17.28 35.52 -17.34
N THR A 900 -17.43 34.31 -16.79
CA THR A 900 -16.56 33.17 -17.10
C THR A 900 -16.66 32.77 -18.57
N LEU A 901 -17.88 32.68 -19.13
CA LEU A 901 -18.08 32.31 -20.53
C LEU A 901 -17.57 33.40 -21.49
N ASP A 902 -17.80 34.67 -21.17
CA ASP A 902 -17.33 35.80 -21.98
C ASP A 902 -15.78 35.86 -21.96
N CYS A 903 -15.16 35.63 -20.80
CA CYS A 903 -13.70 35.48 -20.69
C CYS A 903 -13.15 34.34 -21.57
N CYS A 904 -13.80 33.17 -21.56
CA CYS A 904 -13.42 32.05 -22.43
C CYS A 904 -13.55 32.43 -23.92
N LEU A 905 -14.61 33.17 -24.26
CA LEU A 905 -14.88 33.58 -25.63
C LEU A 905 -13.84 34.58 -26.14
N ASP A 906 -13.44 35.57 -25.32
CA ASP A 906 -12.38 36.52 -25.67
C ASP A 906 -11.03 35.81 -25.93
N HIS A 907 -10.64 34.86 -25.09
CA HIS A 907 -9.40 34.11 -25.28
C HIS A 907 -9.42 33.24 -26.54
N LEU A 908 -10.54 32.60 -26.85
CA LEU A 908 -10.66 31.65 -27.97
C LEU A 908 -10.96 32.31 -29.32
N VAL A 909 -11.65 33.45 -29.33
CA VAL A 909 -12.15 34.10 -30.56
C VAL A 909 -11.67 35.54 -30.72
N GLY A 910 -11.35 36.22 -29.63
CA GLY A 910 -10.85 37.60 -29.60
C GLY A 910 -9.44 37.75 -30.16
N PRO A 911 -8.81 38.93 -30.04
CA PRO A 911 -7.49 39.20 -30.63
C PRO A 911 -6.38 38.30 -30.03
N ARG A 912 -6.55 37.86 -28.78
CA ARG A 912 -5.62 36.99 -28.06
C ARG A 912 -5.46 35.60 -28.70
N CYS A 913 -6.45 35.12 -29.46
CA CYS A 913 -6.38 33.79 -30.09
C CYS A 913 -5.21 33.62 -31.08
N LEU A 914 -4.67 34.72 -31.63
CA LEU A 914 -3.51 34.71 -32.54
C LEU A 914 -2.20 34.31 -31.84
N GLN A 915 -2.14 34.45 -30.51
CA GLN A 915 -0.97 34.11 -29.71
C GLN A 915 -0.85 32.61 -29.47
N LEU A 916 -1.93 31.85 -29.68
CA LEU A 916 -2.07 30.43 -29.31
C LEU A 916 -1.40 29.42 -30.25
N LYS A 917 -0.79 29.88 -31.35
CA LYS A 917 -0.20 28.98 -32.37
C LYS A 917 1.18 28.47 -31.95
N VAL A 918 1.21 27.22 -31.46
CA VAL A 918 2.42 26.42 -31.21
C VAL A 918 2.67 25.42 -32.35
N ASN A 919 3.91 24.90 -32.45
CA ASN A 919 4.31 23.99 -33.54
C ASN A 919 3.40 22.74 -33.66
N ASN A 920 3.06 22.13 -32.53
CA ASN A 920 2.14 21.00 -32.43
C ASN A 920 1.14 21.24 -31.30
N MET A 921 -0.11 21.58 -31.61
CA MET A 921 -1.15 21.80 -30.59
C MET A 921 -1.63 20.48 -29.95
N GLU A 922 -1.52 19.36 -30.68
CA GLU A 922 -2.00 18.06 -30.22
C GLU A 922 -1.12 17.48 -29.11
N SER A 923 0.19 17.75 -29.11
CA SER A 923 1.11 17.29 -28.05
C SER A 923 0.76 17.83 -26.66
N TYR A 924 0.02 18.95 -26.61
CA TYR A 924 -0.45 19.60 -25.40
C TYR A 924 -1.94 19.34 -25.13
N ASN A 925 -2.59 18.44 -25.87
CA ASN A 925 -4.04 18.16 -25.78
C ASN A 925 -4.92 19.41 -26.00
N PHE A 926 -4.43 20.42 -26.71
CA PHE A 926 -5.16 21.67 -26.92
C PHE A 926 -6.01 21.61 -28.19
N GLN A 927 -7.35 21.60 -28.02
CA GLN A 927 -8.32 21.53 -29.13
C GLN A 927 -9.27 22.75 -29.10
N PRO A 928 -8.83 23.93 -29.56
CA PRO A 928 -9.55 25.20 -29.38
C PRO A 928 -10.95 25.19 -29.99
N LYS A 929 -11.16 24.48 -31.11
CA LYS A 929 -12.47 24.33 -31.75
C LYS A 929 -13.47 23.59 -30.86
N LYS A 930 -13.05 22.50 -30.21
CA LYS A 930 -13.91 21.74 -29.30
C LYS A 930 -14.16 22.51 -28.00
N TRP A 931 -13.17 23.25 -27.51
CA TRP A 931 -13.34 24.10 -26.36
C TRP A 931 -14.37 25.20 -26.64
N LEU A 932 -14.23 25.89 -27.78
CA LEU A 932 -15.20 26.90 -28.23
C LEU A 932 -16.60 26.31 -28.34
N MET A 933 -16.75 25.13 -28.96
CA MET A 933 -18.03 24.43 -29.03
C MET A 933 -18.69 24.30 -27.64
N LYS A 934 -17.95 23.92 -26.60
CA LYS A 934 -18.49 23.75 -25.24
C LYS A 934 -18.89 25.07 -24.58
N VAL A 935 -18.16 26.15 -24.84
CA VAL A 935 -18.55 27.51 -24.41
C VAL A 935 -19.87 27.90 -25.07
N LEU A 936 -20.00 27.73 -26.39
CA LEU A 936 -21.22 28.07 -27.13
C LEU A 936 -22.42 27.22 -26.72
N GLU A 937 -22.23 25.92 -26.52
CA GLU A 937 -23.26 25.02 -26.00
C GLU A 937 -23.75 25.48 -24.62
N SER A 938 -22.86 25.97 -23.76
CA SER A 938 -23.22 26.44 -22.41
C SER A 938 -24.18 27.64 -22.47
N TYR A 939 -23.92 28.64 -23.32
CA TYR A 939 -24.85 29.75 -23.53
C TYR A 939 -26.22 29.26 -24.00
N VAL A 940 -26.26 28.33 -24.95
CA VAL A 940 -27.51 27.80 -25.50
C VAL A 940 -28.29 27.02 -24.45
N TYR A 941 -27.62 26.22 -23.62
CA TYR A 941 -28.28 25.46 -22.55
C TYR A 941 -28.83 26.38 -21.46
N LEU A 942 -28.09 27.42 -21.06
CA LEU A 942 -28.60 28.42 -20.12
C LEU A 942 -29.81 29.18 -20.70
N LEU A 943 -29.75 29.55 -21.98
CA LEU A 943 -30.88 30.18 -22.69
C LEU A 943 -32.13 29.28 -22.69
N GLN A 944 -31.95 27.97 -22.89
CA GLN A 944 -33.06 27.01 -22.89
C GLN A 944 -33.63 26.74 -21.49
N ALA A 945 -32.82 26.89 -20.46
CA ALA A 945 -33.21 26.65 -19.07
C ALA A 945 -33.91 27.85 -18.42
N ASP A 946 -33.87 29.03 -19.05
CA ASP A 946 -34.45 30.26 -18.53
C ASP A 946 -35.99 30.23 -18.63
N PRO A 947 -36.73 30.33 -17.50
CA PRO A 947 -38.19 30.38 -17.50
C PRO A 947 -38.77 31.63 -18.18
N GLU A 948 -38.01 32.73 -18.30
CA GLU A 948 -38.42 33.97 -18.97
C GLU A 948 -38.08 33.97 -20.47
N GLY A 949 -37.76 32.81 -21.03
CA GLY A 949 -37.45 32.68 -22.46
C GLY A 949 -36.10 33.27 -22.85
N GLY A 950 -35.20 33.51 -21.89
CA GLY A 950 -33.81 33.91 -22.10
C GLY A 950 -33.48 35.35 -21.71
N ASP A 951 -34.46 36.15 -21.27
CA ASP A 951 -34.29 37.59 -21.07
C ASP A 951 -33.36 37.92 -19.89
N SER A 952 -33.41 37.12 -18.82
CA SER A 952 -32.51 37.27 -17.67
C SER A 952 -31.04 37.03 -18.06
N LEU A 953 -30.77 36.00 -18.88
CA LEU A 953 -29.42 35.72 -19.38
C LEU A 953 -28.92 36.83 -20.31
N VAL A 954 -29.77 37.29 -21.24
CA VAL A 954 -29.41 38.35 -22.20
C VAL A 954 -29.09 39.66 -21.47
N ALA A 955 -29.90 40.04 -20.47
CA ALA A 955 -29.65 41.22 -19.66
C ALA A 955 -28.31 41.15 -18.94
N GLU A 956 -27.96 39.99 -18.38
CA GLU A 956 -26.70 39.84 -17.66
C GLU A 956 -25.46 39.84 -18.57
N ILE A 957 -25.55 39.26 -19.77
CA ILE A 957 -24.49 39.33 -20.79
C ILE A 957 -24.24 40.79 -21.22
N LEU A 958 -25.29 41.58 -21.40
CA LEU A 958 -25.18 42.98 -21.79
C LEU A 958 -24.57 43.87 -20.69
N LYS A 959 -24.57 43.42 -19.43
CA LYS A 959 -23.93 44.11 -18.30
C LYS A 959 -22.43 43.82 -18.17
N ASP A 960 -21.91 42.76 -18.79
CA ASP A 960 -20.48 42.40 -18.65
C ASP A 960 -19.58 43.33 -19.50
N GLY A 961 -19.24 44.50 -18.97
CA GLY A 961 -18.37 45.45 -19.67
C GLY A 961 -16.90 45.00 -19.82
N ARG A 962 -16.47 43.89 -19.20
CA ARG A 962 -15.05 43.50 -19.14
C ARG A 962 -14.59 42.66 -20.32
N TYR A 963 -15.39 41.66 -20.69
CA TYR A 963 -15.02 40.68 -21.73
C TYR A 963 -15.98 40.66 -22.92
N PHE A 964 -17.26 41.01 -22.70
CA PHE A 964 -18.26 40.95 -23.76
C PHE A 964 -17.99 41.99 -24.85
N GLN A 965 -17.98 41.52 -26.10
CA GLN A 965 -17.96 42.38 -27.28
C GLN A 965 -18.89 41.80 -28.35
N LYS A 966 -19.81 42.63 -28.88
CA LYS A 966 -20.74 42.25 -29.95
C LYS A 966 -20.03 41.63 -31.16
N GLU A 967 -18.82 42.11 -31.48
CA GLU A 967 -18.01 41.60 -32.59
C GLU A 967 -17.50 40.17 -32.33
N THR A 968 -17.05 39.88 -31.11
CA THR A 968 -16.50 38.59 -30.70
C THR A 968 -17.57 37.50 -30.75
N VAL A 969 -18.78 37.79 -30.28
CA VAL A 969 -19.94 36.86 -30.33
C VAL A 969 -20.38 36.59 -31.78
N ASN A 970 -20.44 37.64 -32.62
CA ASN A 970 -20.74 37.49 -34.04
C ASN A 970 -19.68 36.66 -34.79
N LYS A 971 -18.40 36.89 -34.48
CA LYS A 971 -17.27 36.11 -35.02
C LYS A 971 -17.36 34.65 -34.58
N ALA A 972 -17.71 34.39 -33.32
CA ALA A 972 -17.91 33.05 -32.79
C ALA A 972 -19.03 32.30 -33.54
N TYR A 973 -20.16 32.96 -33.81
CA TYR A 973 -21.24 32.38 -34.64
C TYR A 973 -20.76 32.02 -36.06
N ARG A 974 -20.00 32.91 -36.72
CA ARG A 974 -19.45 32.63 -38.05
C ARG A 974 -18.51 31.43 -38.05
N ILE A 975 -17.65 31.32 -37.03
CA ILE A 975 -16.75 30.16 -36.85
C ILE A 975 -17.57 28.89 -36.60
N ALA A 976 -18.56 28.94 -35.72
CA ALA A 976 -19.43 27.81 -35.41
C ALA A 976 -20.16 27.27 -36.65
N LYS A 977 -20.68 28.17 -37.49
CA LYS A 977 -21.35 27.83 -38.75
C LYS A 977 -20.40 27.27 -39.80
N ARG A 978 -19.20 27.86 -39.95
CA ARG A 978 -18.21 27.44 -40.95
C ARG A 978 -17.60 26.08 -40.64
N GLU A 979 -17.24 25.86 -39.37
CA GLU A 979 -16.55 24.65 -38.91
C GLU A 979 -17.50 23.53 -38.49
N GLY A 980 -18.82 23.79 -38.46
CA GLY A 980 -19.83 22.81 -38.04
C GLY A 980 -19.70 22.41 -36.58
N LEU A 981 -19.46 23.38 -35.68
CA LEU A 981 -19.15 23.10 -34.27
C LEU A 981 -20.34 22.51 -33.50
N MET A 982 -21.58 22.83 -33.85
CA MET A 982 -22.78 22.37 -33.14
C MET A 982 -23.84 21.86 -34.13
N ASN A 983 -24.81 21.09 -33.62
CA ASN A 983 -25.94 20.63 -34.44
C ASN A 983 -26.81 21.83 -34.89
N LEU A 984 -27.62 21.63 -35.95
CA LEU A 984 -28.41 22.73 -36.55
C LEU A 984 -29.37 23.38 -35.53
N LYS A 985 -30.00 22.60 -34.65
CA LYS A 985 -30.95 23.10 -33.65
C LYS A 985 -30.30 24.02 -32.61
N LEU A 986 -29.13 23.63 -32.10
CA LEU A 986 -28.36 24.44 -31.15
C LEU A 986 -27.77 25.68 -31.85
N LEU A 987 -27.34 25.54 -33.11
CA LEU A 987 -26.84 26.67 -33.90
C LEU A 987 -27.94 27.71 -34.17
N GLU A 988 -29.18 27.29 -34.47
CA GLU A 988 -30.35 28.17 -34.62
C GLU A 988 -30.64 28.92 -33.31
N LYS A 989 -30.57 28.23 -32.17
CA LYS A 989 -30.74 28.85 -30.85
C LYS A 989 -29.61 29.81 -30.49
N PHE A 990 -28.37 29.48 -30.85
CA PHE A 990 -27.26 30.41 -30.69
C PHE A 990 -27.40 31.62 -31.60
N GLN A 991 -27.89 31.45 -32.83
CA GLN A 991 -28.21 32.55 -33.74
C GLN A 991 -29.31 33.45 -33.16
N GLU A 992 -30.32 32.88 -32.52
CA GLU A 992 -31.36 33.63 -31.79
C GLU A 992 -30.74 34.49 -30.69
N LEU A 993 -29.84 33.94 -29.86
CA LEU A 993 -29.11 34.69 -28.84
C LEU A 993 -28.28 35.83 -29.45
N VAL A 994 -27.49 35.55 -30.50
CA VAL A 994 -26.67 36.56 -31.20
C VAL A 994 -27.54 37.69 -31.74
N LYS A 995 -28.71 37.38 -32.29
CA LYS A 995 -29.67 38.37 -32.76
C LYS A 995 -30.19 39.24 -31.59
N ARG A 996 -30.61 38.62 -30.49
CA ARG A 996 -31.08 39.36 -29.30
C ARG A 996 -30.00 40.25 -28.70
N LEU A 997 -28.74 39.79 -28.64
CA LEU A 997 -27.61 40.60 -28.18
C LEU A 997 -27.24 41.74 -29.14
N SER A 998 -27.50 41.59 -30.44
CA SER A 998 -27.32 42.67 -31.43
C SER A 998 -28.40 43.73 -31.39
N GLU A 999 -29.63 43.34 -31.00
CA GLU A 999 -30.80 44.22 -30.87
C GLU A 999 -30.91 44.83 -29.47
N GLY A 1000 -30.33 44.17 -28.46
CA GLY A 1000 -30.20 44.64 -27.10
C GLY A 1000 -29.42 45.94 -27.05
N LYS A 1001 -30.02 46.96 -26.42
CA LYS A 1001 -29.27 48.14 -26.03
C LYS A 1001 -28.31 47.69 -24.93
N GLU A 1002 -27.02 47.98 -25.09
CA GLU A 1002 -26.15 48.08 -23.93
C GLU A 1002 -26.85 49.11 -23.05
N GLU A 1003 -27.30 48.70 -21.88
CA GLU A 1003 -27.68 49.68 -20.89
C GLU A 1003 -26.37 50.35 -20.50
N ASP A 1004 -26.04 51.45 -21.16
CA ASP A 1004 -25.10 52.46 -20.67
C ASP A 1004 -25.71 53.05 -19.39
N PHE A 1005 -25.81 52.23 -18.36
CA PHE A 1005 -25.76 52.68 -17.00
C PHE A 1005 -24.30 53.07 -16.74
N GLU A 1006 -23.83 54.13 -17.42
CA GLU A 1006 -22.97 55.09 -16.75
C GLU A 1006 -23.81 55.69 -15.62
N ILE A 1007 -24.07 54.90 -14.58
CA ILE A 1007 -24.33 55.46 -13.26
C ILE A 1007 -23.04 56.20 -12.98
N ASP A 1008 -23.12 57.53 -12.92
CA ASP A 1008 -21.99 58.34 -12.51
C ASP A 1008 -21.73 57.97 -11.05
N LEU A 1009 -20.84 56.99 -10.83
CA LEU A 1009 -20.54 56.45 -9.50
C LEU A 1009 -20.00 57.56 -8.60
N ASP A 1010 -19.37 58.58 -9.20
CA ASP A 1010 -18.91 59.80 -8.52
C ASP A 1010 -20.07 60.66 -7.99
N ALA A 1011 -21.31 60.46 -8.48
CA ALA A 1011 -22.52 61.12 -7.99
C ALA A 1011 -23.22 60.37 -6.84
N PHE A 1012 -22.75 59.17 -6.48
CA PHE A 1012 -23.27 58.37 -5.37
C PHE A 1012 -22.47 58.63 -4.09
N PRO A 1013 -23.12 58.82 -2.93
CA PRO A 1013 -22.44 58.78 -1.63
C PRO A 1013 -21.67 57.46 -1.49
N ALA A 1014 -20.43 57.53 -0.99
CA ALA A 1014 -19.59 56.34 -0.78
C ALA A 1014 -20.26 55.27 0.12
N GLU A 1015 -21.16 55.68 1.01
CA GLU A 1015 -21.94 54.80 1.89
C GLU A 1015 -22.95 53.90 1.14
N TYR A 1016 -23.26 54.21 -0.12
CA TYR A 1016 -24.19 53.45 -0.97
C TYR A 1016 -23.47 52.51 -1.95
N LEU A 1017 -22.14 52.60 -2.01
CA LEU A 1017 -21.29 51.80 -2.89
C LEU A 1017 -20.72 50.62 -2.13
N ASP A 1018 -20.55 49.51 -2.83
CA ASP A 1018 -19.89 48.33 -2.29
C ASP A 1018 -18.40 48.66 -2.06
N PRO A 1019 -17.87 48.38 -0.86
CA PRO A 1019 -16.50 48.73 -0.48
C PRO A 1019 -15.40 48.01 -1.27
N ILE A 1020 -15.71 46.90 -1.94
CA ILE A 1020 -14.72 46.14 -2.74
C ILE A 1020 -15.03 46.29 -4.23
N MET A 1021 -16.29 46.11 -4.61
CA MET A 1021 -16.68 46.10 -6.02
C MET A 1021 -16.92 47.51 -6.58
N ALA A 1022 -17.03 48.53 -5.71
CA ALA A 1022 -17.28 49.93 -6.05
C ALA A 1022 -18.54 50.17 -6.91
N ASP A 1023 -19.49 49.22 -6.91
CA ASP A 1023 -20.80 49.32 -7.56
C ASP A 1023 -21.89 49.65 -6.53
N VAL A 1024 -23.06 50.08 -7.01
CA VAL A 1024 -24.18 50.43 -6.11
C VAL A 1024 -24.72 49.18 -5.41
N MET A 1025 -24.84 49.22 -4.08
CA MET A 1025 -25.38 48.09 -3.31
C MET A 1025 -26.89 47.92 -3.54
N THR A 1026 -27.29 46.75 -4.01
CA THR A 1026 -28.69 46.37 -4.27
C THR A 1026 -29.37 45.70 -3.07
N ASP A 1027 -28.61 44.95 -2.27
CA ASP A 1027 -29.06 44.33 -1.02
C ASP A 1027 -27.98 44.46 0.07
N PRO A 1028 -27.87 45.63 0.73
CA PRO A 1028 -26.83 45.90 1.71
C PRO A 1028 -26.96 45.02 2.97
N VAL A 1029 -25.84 44.41 3.36
CA VAL A 1029 -25.70 43.62 4.58
C VAL A 1029 -24.52 44.12 5.40
N LYS A 1030 -24.68 44.10 6.72
CA LYS A 1030 -23.64 44.47 7.67
C LYS A 1030 -22.89 43.22 8.15
N LEU A 1031 -21.56 43.30 8.12
CA LEU A 1031 -20.66 42.29 8.67
C LEU A 1031 -20.47 42.56 10.18
N PRO A 1032 -20.79 41.62 11.08
CA PRO A 1032 -20.69 41.84 12.53
C PRO A 1032 -19.25 42.01 13.03
N THR A 1033 -18.29 41.41 12.33
CA THR A 1033 -16.86 41.40 12.67
C THR A 1033 -16.17 42.71 12.35
N SER A 1034 -16.26 43.19 11.11
CA SER A 1034 -15.66 44.46 10.67
C SER A 1034 -16.57 45.67 10.87
N ASN A 1035 -17.87 45.47 11.12
CA ASN A 1035 -18.92 46.49 11.03
C ASN A 1035 -19.10 47.15 9.64
N ASN A 1036 -18.38 46.68 8.61
CA ASN A 1036 -18.53 47.19 7.25
C ASN A 1036 -19.85 46.72 6.63
N ILE A 1037 -20.33 47.51 5.66
CA ILE A 1037 -21.56 47.24 4.90
C ILE A 1037 -21.14 46.94 3.47
N MET A 1038 -21.65 45.84 2.91
CA MET A 1038 -21.40 45.46 1.52
C MET A 1038 -22.62 44.76 0.93
N ASP A 1039 -22.64 44.56 -0.39
CA ASP A 1039 -23.77 43.87 -1.02
C ASP A 1039 -23.75 42.37 -0.67
N ARG A 1040 -24.93 41.84 -0.32
CA ARG A 1040 -25.15 40.41 -0.05
C ARG A 1040 -24.54 39.53 -1.15
N LYS A 1041 -24.72 39.88 -2.43
CA LYS A 1041 -24.26 39.05 -3.56
C LYS A 1041 -22.73 38.91 -3.58
N HIS A 1042 -22.01 39.96 -3.15
CA HIS A 1042 -20.55 39.98 -3.14
C HIS A 1042 -19.99 39.25 -1.92
N ILE A 1043 -20.54 39.49 -0.72
CA ILE A 1043 -20.07 38.77 0.47
C ILE A 1043 -20.40 37.29 0.41
N GLU A 1044 -21.59 36.92 -0.07
CA GLU A 1044 -21.93 35.50 -0.22
C GLU A 1044 -20.99 34.80 -1.20
N ARG A 1045 -20.53 35.50 -2.26
CA ARG A 1045 -19.52 34.97 -3.18
C ARG A 1045 -18.15 34.86 -2.52
N HIS A 1046 -17.72 35.85 -1.76
CA HIS A 1046 -16.47 35.79 -0.99
C HIS A 1046 -16.49 34.61 0.00
N LEU A 1047 -17.55 34.46 0.78
CA LEU A 1047 -17.74 33.37 1.75
C LEU A 1047 -17.80 31.97 1.10
N MET A 1048 -18.13 31.89 -0.19
CA MET A 1048 -18.03 30.67 -0.98
C MET A 1048 -16.60 30.35 -1.43
N SER A 1049 -15.65 31.28 -1.35
CA SER A 1049 -14.22 31.02 -1.62
C SER A 1049 -13.42 30.95 -0.33
N ASP A 1050 -13.60 31.92 0.55
CA ASP A 1050 -12.95 32.01 1.86
C ASP A 1050 -14.00 32.36 2.94
N PRO A 1051 -14.24 31.51 3.95
CA PRO A 1051 -15.20 31.77 5.03
C PRO A 1051 -14.65 32.76 6.07
N SER A 1052 -14.21 33.93 5.60
CA SER A 1052 -13.67 35.01 6.41
C SER A 1052 -14.31 36.34 6.01
N ASP A 1053 -14.17 37.33 6.88
CA ASP A 1053 -14.53 38.72 6.58
C ASP A 1053 -13.41 39.34 5.73
N PRO A 1054 -13.72 39.88 4.53
CA PRO A 1054 -12.70 40.34 3.59
C PRO A 1054 -11.86 41.51 4.12
N PHE A 1055 -12.32 42.24 5.14
CA PHE A 1055 -11.63 43.42 5.67
C PHE A 1055 -10.69 43.14 6.83
N ASN A 1056 -10.97 42.12 7.63
CA ASN A 1056 -10.18 41.81 8.83
C ASN A 1056 -9.77 40.33 8.95
N ARG A 1057 -10.14 39.50 7.96
CA ARG A 1057 -9.86 38.05 7.87
C ARG A 1057 -10.35 37.25 9.09
N MET A 1058 -11.27 37.80 9.88
CA MET A 1058 -11.91 37.07 10.98
C MET A 1058 -12.90 36.06 10.42
N PRO A 1059 -13.07 34.87 11.03
CA PRO A 1059 -14.05 33.89 10.58
C PRO A 1059 -15.46 34.49 10.54
N LEU A 1060 -16.15 34.36 9.41
CA LEU A 1060 -17.49 34.88 9.20
C LEU A 1060 -18.31 33.85 8.42
N THR A 1061 -19.59 33.70 8.78
CA THR A 1061 -20.51 32.80 8.08
C THR A 1061 -21.71 33.55 7.49
N LYS A 1062 -22.36 32.95 6.48
CA LYS A 1062 -23.51 33.55 5.78
C LYS A 1062 -24.67 33.88 6.74
N ASP A 1063 -24.87 33.06 7.77
CA ASP A 1063 -25.96 33.22 8.74
C ASP A 1063 -25.74 34.40 9.71
N GLU A 1064 -24.49 34.89 9.83
CA GLU A 1064 -24.11 36.00 10.69
C GLU A 1064 -24.29 37.37 10.02
N LEU A 1065 -24.66 37.40 8.72
CA LEU A 1065 -24.87 38.61 7.94
C LEU A 1065 -26.16 39.32 8.39
N ILE A 1066 -26.05 40.58 8.80
CA ILE A 1066 -27.18 41.38 9.29
C ILE A 1066 -27.78 42.18 8.12
N PRO A 1067 -29.02 41.90 7.67
CA PRO A 1067 -29.65 42.66 6.58
C PRO A 1067 -29.97 44.10 7.00
N LEU A 1068 -29.76 45.07 6.10
CA LEU A 1068 -30.08 46.50 6.33
C LEU A 1068 -31.22 46.97 5.40
N PRO A 1069 -32.50 46.67 5.73
CA PRO A 1069 -33.62 46.98 4.85
C PRO A 1069 -33.91 48.49 4.73
N GLU A 1070 -33.55 49.28 5.75
CA GLU A 1070 -33.69 50.75 5.72
C GLU A 1070 -32.72 51.38 4.71
N LEU A 1071 -31.44 51.03 4.79
CA LEU A 1071 -30.42 51.48 3.84
C LEU A 1071 -30.73 51.02 2.41
N ARG A 1072 -31.23 49.78 2.24
CA ARG A 1072 -31.70 49.29 0.93
C ARG A 1072 -32.76 50.21 0.33
N LYS A 1073 -33.71 50.66 1.15
CA LYS A 1073 -34.79 51.55 0.70
C LYS A 1073 -34.24 52.93 0.34
N GLU A 1074 -33.32 53.47 1.12
CA GLU A 1074 -32.65 54.75 0.84
C GLU A 1074 -31.88 54.71 -0.47
N ILE A 1075 -31.12 53.64 -0.73
CA ILE A 1075 -30.40 53.46 -1.99
C ILE A 1075 -31.37 53.37 -3.18
N MET A 1076 -32.47 52.63 -3.06
CA MET A 1076 -33.47 52.53 -4.13
C MET A 1076 -34.19 53.86 -4.40
N ASP A 1077 -34.53 54.62 -3.36
CA ASP A 1077 -35.13 55.95 -3.49
C ASP A 1077 -34.15 56.95 -4.14
N PHE A 1078 -32.85 56.84 -3.83
CA PHE A 1078 -31.79 57.63 -4.45
C PHE A 1078 -31.60 57.29 -5.93
N ILE A 1079 -31.53 55.99 -6.28
CA ILE A 1079 -31.47 55.52 -7.68
C ILE A 1079 -32.67 56.05 -8.48
N ALA A 1080 -33.88 55.97 -7.93
CA ALA A 1080 -35.09 56.46 -8.59
C ALA A 1080 -35.07 57.99 -8.79
N THR A 1081 -34.44 58.73 -7.88
CA THR A 1081 -34.27 60.18 -7.98
C THR A 1081 -33.26 60.56 -9.07
N GLN A 1082 -32.13 59.85 -9.15
CA GLN A 1082 -31.12 60.02 -10.19
C GLN A 1082 -31.64 59.63 -11.58
N GLN A 1083 -32.41 58.53 -11.68
CA GLN A 1083 -33.04 58.12 -12.92
C GLN A 1083 -34.07 59.14 -13.43
N LYS A 1084 -34.83 59.79 -12.52
CA LYS A 1084 -35.73 60.89 -12.88
C LYS A 1084 -34.97 62.14 -13.33
N ALA A 1085 -33.84 62.45 -12.70
CA ALA A 1085 -33.01 63.60 -13.07
C ALA A 1085 -32.32 63.43 -14.44
N LYS A 1086 -31.94 62.21 -14.83
CA LYS A 1086 -31.39 61.89 -16.17
C LYS A 1086 -32.46 61.80 -17.28
N ALA A 1087 -33.73 61.60 -16.95
CA ALA A 1087 -34.83 61.46 -17.91
C ALA A 1087 -35.49 62.79 -18.31
N THR A 1088 -35.27 63.86 -17.53
CA THR A 1088 -35.55 65.27 -17.87
C THR A 1088 -34.34 65.93 -18.50
#